data_AF-A0A5C3N1W5-F1
#
_entry.id   AF-A0A5C3N1W5-F1
#
_cell.length_a   1.000
_cell.length_b   1.000
_cell.length_c   1.000
_cell.angle_alpha   90.00
_cell.angle_beta   90.00
_cell.angle_gamma   90.00
#
_symmetry.space_group_name_H-M   'P 1'
#
loop_
_entity.id
_entity.type
_entity.pdbx_description
1 polymer ?
#
loop_
_entity_poly.entity_id
_entity_poly.type
_entity_poly.pdbx_seq_one_letter_code
_entity_poly.pdbx_strand_id
1 'polypeptide(L)'
;MCLGENNADHASHYINAQLGALYENAIQCTQRQESSHLKAYERVRYDFALAEWFYAPRHKSSVAAVEDMLFAAEFDRPNLEFICNHEAVIHLRIHRGHMNLDFAKANHPGFIPSRDRNVSLDDVDVSFRVRFVVSGIQGHTKKIGNGIHVIKLMVLDTLKPRFVTTSDSHPVAREALTFYLTRYLEYIREAGYHVFYSLPDWDNDGHPHSLEIDFSAFTDVRHLDFEGVDFRGVSIETINTHLSKVWLEAAMIVEREETHFDYHSVCLAEYRSTWTDIGDLQEQFCIRFDAPKVRILCDTEAVLYFKISELAFFATDDFTKEALHVFHNWEIAFFVDLVYEVNSEGVIVNIKFDFDTRRFIEHLCIYGEHDVNIDLFDEYHATLIHFLDHYYFRIIQEASRHIIYTHSTTVIVRDGFEDHDHGVWGEVDLRKHKESITIINEERITKTYMHGFDYIQAITQTSVVEYFESLWRQAQGSKVLEHLACLVKWSYEKNFEATFGAIQVRLLSSEKAIILVSLQEGTMVPLRGGAPYTAGGSHGFDKWVLAFEVDIKLVDHEDIVKHCGSWVTRFKDSPAGKFHGGQGHIHLQHIVLDLTTAQFVHGLSHFGGMYLGNRHAIALVQSAIHYVKHDYFQVLTLHGHHILYTIPVWGSRLDMPAFGLTSVKFHIYSKVTYTRDHVCGLREAFQPVIMMIGMCDFREWPAGYLEYSAEWITWTIIRDAPSLSYGTVCIARRLFFEERLLSILSKVNQSTTIIPTFSGVEGGEWILQVATWAEHERKRNSNCDWQLVQESADALEYKWDMGDEWSYEHHSMSQDSKNGIYWVRSHTHNDLSIPTAFKHGGFEIKVKGTVVLEIGFKKPGKEWSTKAVASWSTIVAFVTEGSGLGVKVSGETRPVINTTHVHSEFINTRFTALQKLLETHLPSKIDLVELSEELQTSFCGDWKFCYPGLAAYGLVNPCFNRRGDIMFDLRPHGFNLARPTIAGRPAGVPTSPRSRPNSRPMSRVPSSSFGPKSPLSPATRPISKSRSGVFVVLCFLTSYSR
;
A
#
# COMPACT_ATOMS: atom_id res chain seq x y z
N MET A 1 32.70 -48.31 -19.69
CA MET A 1 31.27 -47.94 -19.59
C MET A 1 30.61 -49.08 -18.85
N CYS A 2 30.13 -48.81 -17.65
CA CYS A 2 29.41 -49.78 -16.83
C CYS A 2 27.94 -49.70 -17.23
N LEU A 3 27.44 -50.70 -17.96
CA LEU A 3 26.06 -50.71 -18.41
C LEU A 3 25.13 -50.93 -17.20
N GLY A 4 24.10 -50.10 -17.08
CA GLY A 4 23.15 -50.15 -15.95
C GLY A 4 23.57 -49.35 -14.71
N GLU A 5 24.68 -48.61 -14.78
CA GLU A 5 25.12 -47.67 -13.75
C GLU A 5 25.17 -46.23 -14.31
N ASN A 6 25.15 -45.23 -13.44
CA ASN A 6 25.37 -43.84 -13.85
C ASN A 6 26.84 -43.63 -14.28
N ASN A 7 27.08 -43.28 -15.54
CA ASN A 7 28.42 -43.10 -16.12
C ASN A 7 28.90 -41.63 -16.13
N ALA A 8 28.33 -40.75 -15.31
CA ALA A 8 28.70 -39.34 -15.24
C ALA A 8 30.16 -39.10 -14.87
N ASP A 9 30.74 -39.91 -13.99
CA ASP A 9 32.14 -39.86 -13.60
C ASP A 9 33.08 -40.12 -14.79
N HIS A 10 32.78 -41.16 -15.57
CA HIS A 10 33.50 -41.55 -16.78
C HIS A 10 33.34 -40.50 -17.87
N ALA A 11 32.16 -39.91 -18.02
CA ALA A 11 31.92 -38.83 -18.97
C ALA A 11 32.69 -37.57 -18.61
N SER A 12 32.69 -37.18 -17.33
CA SER A 12 33.47 -36.06 -16.81
C SER A 12 34.98 -36.29 -17.04
N HIS A 13 35.48 -37.47 -16.72
CA HIS A 13 36.88 -37.83 -16.95
C HIS A 13 37.24 -37.75 -18.45
N TYR A 14 36.39 -38.30 -19.33
CA TYR A 14 36.62 -38.30 -20.77
C TYR A 14 36.61 -36.89 -21.38
N ILE A 15 35.74 -36.01 -20.89
CA ILE A 15 35.68 -34.60 -21.32
C ILE A 15 36.93 -33.85 -20.84
N ASN A 16 37.32 -34.01 -19.57
CA ASN A 16 38.53 -33.39 -19.04
C ASN A 16 39.83 -33.92 -19.66
N ALA A 17 39.83 -35.17 -20.13
CA ALA A 17 40.95 -35.73 -20.91
C ALA A 17 41.06 -35.06 -22.29
N GLN A 18 39.94 -34.82 -22.99
CA GLN A 18 39.93 -34.07 -24.24
C GLN A 18 40.45 -32.65 -24.05
N LEU A 19 39.95 -31.94 -23.03
CA LEU A 19 40.40 -30.59 -22.71
C LEU A 19 41.89 -30.55 -22.35
N GLY A 20 42.38 -31.55 -21.60
CA GLY A 20 43.79 -31.72 -21.30
C GLY A 20 44.67 -31.92 -22.54
N ALA A 21 44.25 -32.77 -23.48
CA ALA A 21 44.98 -32.99 -24.73
C ALA A 21 45.02 -31.71 -25.59
N LEU A 22 43.93 -30.94 -25.64
CA LEU A 22 43.89 -29.65 -26.34
C LEU A 22 44.84 -28.63 -25.69
N TYR A 23 44.91 -28.59 -24.36
CA TYR A 23 45.86 -27.77 -23.63
C TYR A 23 47.33 -28.17 -23.89
N GLU A 24 47.65 -29.46 -23.86
CA GLU A 24 49.00 -29.96 -24.18
C GLU A 24 49.43 -29.59 -25.60
N ASN A 25 48.51 -29.68 -26.56
CA ASN A 25 48.74 -29.20 -27.93
C ASN A 25 49.02 -27.70 -27.97
N ALA A 26 48.28 -26.90 -27.20
CA ALA A 26 48.49 -25.46 -27.10
C ALA A 26 49.86 -25.11 -26.54
N ILE A 27 50.31 -25.79 -25.48
CA ILE A 27 51.65 -25.64 -24.90
C ILE A 27 52.76 -26.02 -25.90
N GLN A 28 52.58 -27.10 -26.65
CA GLN A 28 53.55 -27.47 -27.70
C GLN A 28 53.61 -26.42 -28.82
N CYS A 29 52.48 -25.78 -29.14
CA CYS A 29 52.42 -24.74 -30.16
C CYS A 29 53.11 -23.45 -29.70
N THR A 30 52.96 -23.04 -28.43
CA THR A 30 53.67 -21.87 -27.88
C THR A 30 55.18 -22.08 -27.87
N GLN A 31 55.64 -23.25 -27.41
CA GLN A 31 57.08 -23.61 -27.39
C GLN A 31 57.74 -23.60 -28.77
N ARG A 32 57.00 -23.97 -29.83
CA ARG A 32 57.52 -23.99 -31.21
C ARG A 32 57.61 -22.59 -31.84
N GLN A 33 56.91 -21.60 -31.29
CA GLN A 33 56.80 -20.24 -31.86
C GLN A 33 57.77 -19.21 -31.25
N GLU A 34 58.68 -19.61 -30.34
CA GLU A 34 59.62 -18.75 -29.60
C GLU A 34 60.54 -17.80 -30.42
N SER A 35 60.40 -17.69 -31.75
CA SER A 35 61.32 -16.93 -32.61
C SER A 35 60.74 -15.82 -33.51
N SER A 36 59.46 -15.41 -33.41
CA SER A 36 59.08 -14.16 -34.12
C SER A 36 57.86 -13.41 -33.55
N HIS A 37 58.09 -12.14 -33.23
CA HIS A 37 57.16 -11.01 -33.06
C HIS A 37 55.65 -11.31 -32.99
N LEU A 38 55.00 -10.77 -31.93
CA LEU A 38 53.55 -10.63 -31.66
C LEU A 38 52.60 -10.38 -32.87
N LYS A 39 53.13 -10.02 -34.06
CA LYS A 39 52.39 -9.86 -35.32
C LYS A 39 52.04 -11.16 -36.04
N ALA A 40 52.68 -12.30 -35.73
CA ALA A 40 52.35 -13.59 -36.34
C ALA A 40 51.04 -14.20 -35.80
N TYR A 41 50.49 -13.63 -34.72
CA TYR A 41 49.46 -14.24 -33.90
C TYR A 41 48.11 -14.42 -34.63
N GLU A 42 47.66 -13.52 -35.50
CA GLU A 42 46.28 -13.58 -36.05
C GLU A 42 45.91 -14.89 -36.77
N ARG A 43 46.85 -15.52 -37.50
CA ARG A 43 46.56 -16.74 -38.28
C ARG A 43 46.52 -18.02 -37.46
N VAL A 44 47.27 -18.06 -36.36
CA VAL A 44 47.47 -19.23 -35.50
C VAL A 44 46.90 -18.97 -34.11
N ARG A 45 46.06 -17.94 -33.97
CA ARG A 45 45.65 -17.39 -32.69
C ARG A 45 44.96 -18.41 -31.77
N TYR A 46 44.20 -19.31 -32.39
CA TYR A 46 43.46 -20.34 -31.69
C TYR A 46 44.33 -21.53 -31.28
N ASP A 47 45.50 -21.71 -31.88
CA ASP A 47 46.37 -22.86 -31.62
C ASP A 47 46.99 -22.83 -30.21
N PHE A 48 47.17 -21.64 -29.62
CA PHE A 48 47.71 -21.45 -28.28
C PHE A 48 46.68 -20.96 -27.25
N ALA A 49 45.40 -20.83 -27.63
CA ALA A 49 44.40 -20.12 -26.82
C ALA A 49 44.18 -20.70 -25.42
N LEU A 50 44.38 -22.01 -25.22
CA LEU A 50 44.24 -22.63 -23.89
C LEU A 50 45.49 -22.46 -23.00
N ALA A 51 46.63 -22.08 -23.58
CA ALA A 51 47.91 -21.93 -22.88
C ALA A 51 48.23 -20.46 -22.58
N GLU A 52 48.01 -19.55 -23.54
CA GLU A 52 48.25 -18.12 -23.35
C GLU A 52 47.17 -17.27 -24.03
N TRP A 53 46.83 -16.13 -23.43
CA TRP A 53 45.92 -15.16 -24.04
C TRP A 53 46.30 -13.72 -23.72
N PHE A 54 46.12 -12.87 -24.73
CA PHE A 54 46.44 -11.44 -24.66
C PHE A 54 45.24 -10.61 -25.12
N TYR A 55 44.95 -9.54 -24.39
CA TYR A 55 43.93 -8.57 -24.75
C TYR A 55 44.56 -7.20 -25.05
N ALA A 56 44.49 -6.77 -26.31
CA ALA A 56 45.08 -5.53 -26.79
C ALA A 56 44.02 -4.41 -26.97
N PRO A 57 44.40 -3.12 -26.80
CA PRO A 57 43.53 -2.00 -27.17
C PRO A 57 43.31 -1.94 -28.70
N ARG A 58 42.06 -1.69 -29.13
CA ARG A 58 41.55 -1.77 -30.52
C ARG A 58 42.27 -0.92 -31.59
N HIS A 59 43.25 -0.08 -31.24
CA HIS A 59 43.77 0.98 -32.11
C HIS A 59 45.28 0.93 -32.43
N LYS A 60 46.02 -0.13 -32.06
CA LYS A 60 47.42 -0.29 -32.48
C LYS A 60 47.56 -1.41 -33.52
N SER A 61 47.90 -1.06 -34.76
CA SER A 61 48.36 -1.99 -35.82
C SER A 61 49.77 -2.55 -35.55
N SER A 62 50.37 -2.21 -34.42
CA SER A 62 51.72 -2.60 -34.00
C SER A 62 51.79 -2.60 -32.48
N VAL A 63 51.31 -3.68 -31.84
CA VAL A 63 51.64 -3.91 -30.43
C VAL A 63 53.07 -4.43 -30.35
N ALA A 64 53.94 -3.73 -29.61
CA ALA A 64 55.37 -3.97 -29.62
C ALA A 64 55.88 -4.84 -28.45
N ALA A 65 55.16 -4.90 -27.32
CA ALA A 65 55.55 -5.65 -26.14
C ALA A 65 54.34 -6.15 -25.32
N VAL A 66 54.48 -7.25 -24.57
CA VAL A 66 53.40 -7.86 -23.77
C VAL A 66 52.93 -6.92 -22.66
N GLU A 67 53.82 -6.11 -22.11
CA GLU A 67 53.53 -5.14 -21.04
C GLU A 67 52.60 -4.00 -21.49
N ASP A 68 52.45 -3.80 -22.81
CA ASP A 68 51.52 -2.82 -23.39
C ASP A 68 50.09 -3.37 -23.57
N MET A 69 49.88 -4.65 -23.27
CA MET A 69 48.57 -5.30 -23.31
C MET A 69 47.75 -4.92 -22.07
N LEU A 70 46.43 -4.81 -22.25
CA LEU A 70 45.47 -4.60 -21.16
C LEU A 70 45.32 -5.84 -20.28
N PHE A 71 45.52 -7.02 -20.87
CA PHE A 71 45.56 -8.29 -20.16
C PHE A 71 46.55 -9.22 -20.86
N ALA A 72 47.33 -9.95 -20.07
CA ALA A 72 48.19 -11.02 -20.53
C ALA A 72 48.18 -12.12 -19.47
N ALA A 73 47.91 -13.36 -19.85
CA ALA A 73 47.95 -14.48 -18.94
C ALA A 73 48.45 -15.74 -19.62
N GLU A 74 49.29 -16.47 -18.89
CA GLU A 74 49.63 -17.87 -19.11
C GLU A 74 48.76 -18.71 -18.17
N PHE A 75 48.10 -19.72 -18.73
CA PHE A 75 47.17 -20.58 -18.01
C PHE A 75 47.77 -21.95 -17.75
N ASP A 76 47.43 -22.51 -16.60
CA ASP A 76 47.57 -23.94 -16.36
C ASP A 76 46.45 -24.70 -17.06
N ARG A 77 46.55 -26.04 -17.02
CA ARG A 77 45.54 -26.94 -17.60
C ARG A 77 44.15 -26.61 -17.03
N PRO A 78 43.17 -26.22 -17.86
CA PRO A 78 41.81 -25.97 -17.39
C PRO A 78 41.10 -27.26 -17.03
N ASN A 79 40.16 -27.18 -16.09
CA ASN A 79 39.36 -28.30 -15.60
C ASN A 79 37.87 -27.95 -15.61
N LEU A 80 37.03 -28.95 -15.92
CA LEU A 80 35.57 -28.87 -15.87
C LEU A 80 35.04 -29.72 -14.73
N GLU A 81 34.30 -29.10 -13.82
CA GLU A 81 33.57 -29.78 -12.75
C GLU A 81 32.07 -29.70 -13.03
N PHE A 82 31.40 -30.85 -13.16
CA PHE A 82 29.97 -30.89 -13.42
C PHE A 82 29.19 -30.76 -12.11
N ILE A 83 28.23 -29.83 -12.08
CA ILE A 83 27.38 -29.59 -10.90
C ILE A 83 26.03 -30.30 -11.04
N CYS A 84 25.50 -30.29 -12.26
CA CYS A 84 24.23 -30.91 -12.61
C CYS A 84 24.19 -31.18 -14.11
N ASN A 85 23.05 -31.67 -14.61
CA ASN A 85 22.86 -31.94 -16.04
C ASN A 85 22.78 -30.68 -16.93
N HIS A 86 22.84 -29.49 -16.35
CA HIS A 86 22.62 -28.21 -17.04
C HIS A 86 23.80 -27.24 -16.90
N GLU A 87 24.56 -27.32 -15.82
CA GLU A 87 25.66 -26.39 -15.49
C GLU A 87 26.93 -27.13 -15.07
N ALA A 88 28.07 -26.58 -15.48
CA ALA A 88 29.41 -27.00 -15.07
C ALA A 88 30.22 -25.78 -14.62
N VAL A 89 31.22 -25.98 -13.77
CA VAL A 89 32.23 -24.98 -13.42
C VAL A 89 33.46 -25.19 -14.28
N ILE A 90 33.88 -24.14 -14.97
CA ILE A 90 35.21 -24.08 -15.60
C ILE A 90 36.17 -23.47 -14.59
N HIS A 91 37.17 -24.25 -14.19
CA HIS A 91 38.29 -23.79 -13.39
C HIS A 91 39.43 -23.38 -14.30
N LEU A 92 39.84 -22.13 -14.16
CA LEU A 92 40.96 -21.53 -14.86
C LEU A 92 41.99 -21.09 -13.83
N ARG A 93 43.21 -21.62 -13.93
CA ARG A 93 44.32 -21.18 -13.11
C ARG A 93 45.28 -20.37 -13.96
N ILE A 94 45.51 -19.12 -13.55
CA ILE A 94 46.47 -18.21 -14.18
C ILE A 94 47.80 -18.45 -13.49
N HIS A 95 48.72 -19.12 -14.18
CA HIS A 95 50.06 -19.38 -13.66
C HIS A 95 50.82 -18.06 -13.50
N ARG A 96 50.79 -17.20 -14.53
CA ARG A 96 51.45 -15.89 -14.52
C ARG A 96 50.79 -14.91 -15.48
N GLY A 97 50.77 -13.64 -15.14
CA GLY A 97 50.27 -12.61 -16.03
C GLY A 97 50.18 -11.21 -15.44
N HIS A 98 49.43 -10.34 -16.10
CA HIS A 98 49.00 -9.06 -15.56
C HIS A 98 47.64 -8.65 -16.12
N MET A 99 46.94 -7.81 -15.37
CA MET A 99 45.70 -7.16 -15.80
C MET A 99 45.76 -5.66 -15.54
N ASN A 100 45.17 -4.87 -16.44
CA ASN A 100 45.07 -3.42 -16.27
C ASN A 100 43.71 -3.05 -15.64
N LEU A 101 43.74 -2.26 -14.56
CA LEU A 101 42.53 -1.84 -13.84
C LEU A 101 41.65 -0.82 -14.59
N ASP A 102 42.12 -0.25 -15.70
CA ASP A 102 41.35 0.67 -16.53
C ASP A 102 40.55 -0.05 -17.64
N PHE A 103 40.13 -1.29 -17.38
CA PHE A 103 39.42 -2.17 -18.32
C PHE A 103 38.12 -1.55 -18.88
N ALA A 104 37.43 -0.71 -18.10
CA ALA A 104 36.22 0.00 -18.55
C ALA A 104 36.49 0.93 -19.76
N LYS A 105 37.74 1.40 -19.92
CA LYS A 105 38.16 2.29 -21.01
C LYS A 105 38.69 1.54 -22.24
N ALA A 106 38.74 0.21 -22.21
CA ALA A 106 39.31 -0.62 -23.28
C ALA A 106 38.69 -0.35 -24.67
N ASN A 107 37.42 0.05 -24.70
CA ASN A 107 36.67 0.35 -25.93
C ASN A 107 36.71 1.84 -26.34
N HIS A 108 37.33 2.73 -25.56
CA HIS A 108 37.37 4.16 -25.89
C HIS A 108 38.36 4.46 -27.03
N PRO A 109 37.95 5.23 -28.05
CA PRO A 109 38.83 5.60 -29.16
C PRO A 109 39.99 6.46 -28.66
N GLY A 110 41.22 6.05 -28.98
CA GLY A 110 42.45 6.75 -28.59
C GLY A 110 42.94 6.48 -27.16
N PHE A 111 42.33 5.55 -26.43
CA PHE A 111 42.80 5.17 -25.09
C PHE A 111 44.18 4.49 -25.15
N ILE A 112 45.10 4.95 -24.30
CA ILE A 112 46.43 4.37 -24.12
C ILE A 112 46.49 3.81 -22.69
N PRO A 113 46.63 2.48 -22.51
CA PRO A 113 46.76 1.90 -21.18
C PRO A 113 48.03 2.37 -20.50
N SER A 114 47.90 2.70 -19.21
CA SER A 114 49.03 3.13 -18.39
C SER A 114 49.59 1.94 -17.63
N ARG A 115 50.90 1.68 -17.75
CA ARG A 115 51.56 0.48 -17.18
C ARG A 115 51.56 0.44 -15.66
N ASP A 116 51.51 1.59 -15.00
CA ASP A 116 51.37 1.74 -13.53
C ASP A 116 50.02 1.23 -13.01
N ARG A 117 49.04 1.01 -13.90
CA ARG A 117 47.73 0.44 -13.58
C ARG A 117 47.68 -1.07 -13.81
N ASN A 118 48.79 -1.69 -14.22
CA ASN A 118 48.90 -3.14 -14.34
C ASN A 118 49.11 -3.74 -12.95
N VAL A 119 48.29 -4.74 -12.62
CA VAL A 119 48.42 -5.59 -11.43
C VAL A 119 48.92 -6.95 -11.91
N SER A 120 50.01 -7.45 -11.32
CA SER A 120 50.54 -8.78 -11.60
C SER A 120 49.58 -9.86 -11.10
N LEU A 121 49.44 -10.92 -11.89
CA LEU A 121 48.71 -12.13 -11.54
C LEU A 121 49.75 -13.26 -11.41
N ASP A 122 49.73 -13.95 -10.28
CA ASP A 122 50.66 -15.03 -9.94
C ASP A 122 49.85 -16.12 -9.22
N ASP A 123 49.76 -17.30 -9.82
CA ASP A 123 48.97 -18.45 -9.35
C ASP A 123 47.54 -18.07 -8.86
N VAL A 124 46.75 -17.46 -9.74
CA VAL A 124 45.38 -17.01 -9.44
C VAL A 124 44.35 -18.02 -9.96
N ASP A 125 43.56 -18.58 -9.05
CA ASP A 125 42.44 -19.47 -9.39
C ASP A 125 41.15 -18.67 -9.63
N VAL A 126 40.51 -18.93 -10.77
CA VAL A 126 39.25 -18.31 -11.16
C VAL A 126 38.28 -19.37 -11.67
N SER A 127 37.04 -19.29 -11.20
CA SER A 127 35.99 -20.26 -11.55
C SER A 127 34.77 -19.59 -12.17
N PHE A 128 34.29 -20.14 -13.28
CA PHE A 128 33.07 -19.69 -13.97
C PHE A 128 32.05 -20.82 -14.07
N ARG A 129 30.82 -20.56 -13.61
CA ARG A 129 29.67 -21.40 -13.94
C ARG A 129 29.22 -21.14 -15.36
N VAL A 130 29.13 -22.20 -16.15
CA VAL A 130 28.67 -22.17 -17.54
C VAL A 130 27.55 -23.18 -17.72
N ARG A 131 26.56 -22.81 -18.52
CA ARG A 131 25.54 -23.76 -18.95
C ARG A 131 26.09 -24.65 -20.04
N PHE A 132 25.51 -25.83 -20.19
CA PHE A 132 25.80 -26.67 -21.33
C PHE A 132 24.53 -27.33 -21.86
N VAL A 133 24.60 -27.72 -23.12
CA VAL A 133 23.57 -28.54 -23.76
C VAL A 133 24.21 -29.77 -24.36
N VAL A 134 23.50 -30.90 -24.29
CA VAL A 134 23.91 -32.12 -24.97
C VAL A 134 23.13 -32.22 -26.28
N SER A 135 23.85 -32.26 -27.38
CA SER A 135 23.32 -32.48 -28.73
C SER A 135 23.82 -33.82 -29.27
N GLY A 136 23.16 -34.40 -30.26
CA GLY A 136 23.54 -35.71 -30.82
C GLY A 136 23.78 -35.63 -32.32
N ILE A 137 24.89 -36.21 -32.78
CA ILE A 137 25.07 -36.54 -34.20
C ILE A 137 24.68 -37.99 -34.38
N GLN A 138 23.59 -38.22 -35.13
CA GLN A 138 23.15 -39.57 -35.48
C GLN A 138 23.90 -40.06 -36.72
N GLY A 139 24.52 -41.24 -36.61
CA GLY A 139 25.21 -41.92 -37.69
C GLY A 139 24.63 -43.32 -37.92
N HIS A 140 24.59 -43.74 -39.18
CA HIS A 140 24.19 -45.10 -39.54
C HIS A 140 25.28 -45.77 -40.36
N THR A 141 26.03 -46.69 -39.77
CA THR A 141 27.04 -47.49 -40.49
C THR A 141 27.06 -48.90 -39.96
N LYS A 142 27.08 -49.90 -40.87
CA LYS A 142 27.16 -51.33 -40.50
C LYS A 142 28.52 -51.74 -39.94
N LYS A 143 29.50 -50.82 -39.88
CA LYS A 143 30.86 -51.08 -39.42
C LYS A 143 31.09 -50.75 -37.93
N ILE A 144 30.15 -50.05 -37.31
CA ILE A 144 30.20 -49.60 -35.93
C ILE A 144 28.88 -50.09 -35.34
N GLY A 145 28.90 -50.92 -34.31
CA GLY A 145 27.74 -51.44 -33.56
C GLY A 145 26.53 -51.98 -34.36
N ASN A 146 25.45 -52.28 -33.62
CA ASN A 146 24.14 -52.57 -34.19
C ASN A 146 23.26 -51.31 -34.06
N GLY A 147 22.53 -50.94 -35.12
CA GLY A 147 21.54 -49.85 -35.05
C GLY A 147 22.05 -48.42 -35.36
N ILE A 148 21.37 -47.42 -34.78
CA ILE A 148 21.65 -45.98 -34.96
C ILE A 148 22.62 -45.55 -33.86
N HIS A 149 23.81 -45.11 -34.26
CA HIS A 149 24.84 -44.63 -33.34
C HIS A 149 24.63 -43.16 -33.04
N VAL A 150 24.66 -42.79 -31.78
CA VAL A 150 24.53 -41.38 -31.37
C VAL A 150 25.84 -40.94 -30.71
N ILE A 151 26.57 -40.08 -31.42
CA ILE A 151 27.69 -39.36 -30.81
C ILE A 151 27.12 -38.15 -30.10
N LYS A 152 27.09 -38.19 -28.77
CA LYS A 152 26.65 -37.08 -27.93
C LYS A 152 27.76 -36.02 -27.88
N LEU A 153 27.41 -34.78 -28.19
CA LEU A 153 28.25 -33.59 -28.11
C LEU A 153 27.77 -32.71 -26.97
N MET A 154 28.67 -32.38 -26.06
CA MET A 154 28.42 -31.38 -25.02
C MET A 154 28.92 -30.02 -25.49
N VAL A 155 28.05 -29.02 -25.46
CA VAL A 155 28.35 -27.66 -25.90
C VAL A 155 28.19 -26.71 -24.72
N LEU A 156 29.29 -26.10 -24.28
CA LEU A 156 29.31 -25.08 -23.22
C LEU A 156 28.84 -23.72 -23.76
N ASP A 157 27.93 -23.05 -23.05
CA ASP A 157 27.53 -21.66 -23.30
C ASP A 157 28.48 -20.70 -22.59
N THR A 158 29.61 -20.43 -23.24
CA THR A 158 30.63 -19.51 -22.72
C THR A 158 30.31 -18.03 -22.96
N LEU A 159 29.15 -17.69 -23.53
CA LEU A 159 28.73 -16.29 -23.74
C LEU A 159 28.03 -15.68 -22.53
N LYS A 160 27.49 -16.52 -21.66
CA LYS A 160 26.80 -16.08 -20.43
C LYS A 160 27.42 -16.75 -19.18
N PRO A 161 28.74 -16.67 -19.00
CA PRO A 161 29.37 -17.28 -17.84
C PRO A 161 29.00 -16.50 -16.57
N ARG A 162 28.78 -17.20 -15.47
CA ARG A 162 28.57 -16.61 -14.14
C ARG A 162 29.84 -16.75 -13.32
N PHE A 163 30.39 -15.62 -12.90
CA PHE A 163 31.58 -15.60 -12.04
C PHE A 163 31.24 -16.13 -10.64
N VAL A 164 31.97 -17.14 -10.15
CA VAL A 164 31.72 -17.76 -8.83
C VAL A 164 32.67 -17.13 -7.79
N THR A 165 33.97 -17.46 -7.87
CA THR A 165 34.95 -17.10 -6.83
C THR A 165 36.32 -16.77 -7.44
N THR A 166 37.02 -15.80 -6.83
CA THR A 166 38.49 -15.64 -6.88
C THR A 166 39.02 -16.02 -5.51
N SER A 167 40.18 -16.68 -5.41
CA SER A 167 40.92 -16.77 -4.13
C SER A 167 40.96 -15.41 -3.41
N ASP A 168 40.83 -15.39 -2.07
CA ASP A 168 40.64 -14.20 -1.20
C ASP A 168 41.68 -13.07 -1.31
N SER A 169 42.68 -13.20 -2.16
CA SER A 169 43.83 -12.29 -2.25
C SER A 169 43.56 -10.94 -2.93
N HIS A 170 42.48 -10.75 -3.72
CA HIS A 170 42.29 -9.51 -4.49
C HIS A 170 40.83 -9.05 -4.74
N PRO A 171 40.10 -8.48 -3.75
CA PRO A 171 38.72 -8.00 -3.94
C PRO A 171 38.59 -6.87 -4.97
N VAL A 172 39.60 -6.00 -5.10
CA VAL A 172 39.63 -4.90 -6.10
C VAL A 172 39.86 -5.43 -7.54
N ALA A 173 40.28 -6.69 -7.69
CA ALA A 173 40.53 -7.34 -8.98
C ALA A 173 39.30 -8.03 -9.59
N ARG A 174 38.25 -8.29 -8.80
CA ARG A 174 37.13 -9.14 -9.21
C ARG A 174 36.43 -8.64 -10.48
N GLU A 175 36.13 -7.34 -10.55
CA GLU A 175 35.46 -6.75 -11.73
C GLU A 175 36.35 -6.81 -12.98
N ALA A 176 37.64 -6.52 -12.84
CA ALA A 176 38.60 -6.54 -13.94
C ALA A 176 38.81 -7.97 -14.46
N LEU A 177 39.02 -8.94 -13.56
CA LEU A 177 39.13 -10.37 -13.90
C LEU A 177 37.86 -10.88 -14.56
N THR A 178 36.69 -10.54 -14.03
CA THR A 178 35.40 -10.91 -14.64
C THR A 178 35.31 -10.37 -16.07
N PHE A 179 35.66 -9.11 -16.30
CA PHE A 179 35.65 -8.51 -17.63
C PHE A 179 36.58 -9.22 -18.61
N TYR A 180 37.86 -9.38 -18.26
CA TYR A 180 38.85 -9.97 -19.16
C TYR A 180 38.59 -11.46 -19.41
N LEU A 181 38.26 -12.22 -18.38
CA LEU A 181 38.05 -13.67 -18.53
C LEU A 181 36.71 -14.00 -19.19
N THR A 182 35.70 -13.13 -19.12
CA THR A 182 34.50 -13.28 -19.97
C THR A 182 34.87 -13.13 -21.45
N ARG A 183 35.75 -12.19 -21.80
CA ARG A 183 36.27 -12.04 -23.17
C ARG A 183 37.15 -13.22 -23.59
N TYR A 184 37.92 -13.77 -22.67
CA TYR A 184 38.66 -15.00 -22.91
C TYR A 184 37.73 -16.18 -23.21
N LEU A 185 36.63 -16.34 -22.46
CA LEU A 185 35.63 -17.39 -22.69
C LEU A 185 34.88 -17.23 -24.03
N GLU A 186 34.60 -15.99 -24.45
CA GLU A 186 34.12 -15.70 -25.81
C GLU A 186 35.15 -16.15 -26.86
N TYR A 187 36.44 -15.88 -26.62
CA TYR A 187 37.54 -16.24 -27.52
C TYR A 187 37.76 -17.76 -27.63
N ILE A 188 37.67 -18.50 -26.52
CA ILE A 188 37.71 -19.97 -26.47
C ILE A 188 36.56 -20.59 -27.27
N ARG A 189 35.38 -19.94 -27.29
CA ARG A 189 34.28 -20.38 -28.14
C ARG A 189 34.58 -20.19 -29.62
N GLU A 190 35.15 -19.05 -30.02
CA GLU A 190 35.56 -18.84 -31.41
C GLU A 190 36.62 -19.86 -31.86
N ALA A 191 37.47 -20.33 -30.94
CA ALA A 191 38.45 -21.38 -31.17
C ALA A 191 37.83 -22.79 -31.30
N GLY A 192 36.55 -22.97 -30.96
CA GLY A 192 35.88 -24.27 -30.96
C GLY A 192 36.09 -25.09 -29.67
N TYR A 193 36.83 -24.59 -28.68
CA TYR A 193 37.14 -25.28 -27.42
C TYR A 193 36.00 -25.27 -26.39
N HIS A 194 34.76 -25.12 -26.86
CA HIS A 194 33.53 -25.17 -26.06
C HIS A 194 32.67 -26.41 -26.39
N VAL A 195 33.10 -27.22 -27.35
CA VAL A 195 32.40 -28.44 -27.80
C VAL A 195 33.25 -29.65 -27.48
N PHE A 196 32.68 -30.61 -26.76
CA PHE A 196 33.35 -31.85 -26.36
C PHE A 196 32.52 -33.06 -26.77
N TYR A 197 33.19 -34.17 -27.07
CA TYR A 197 32.50 -35.45 -27.25
C TYR A 197 32.20 -36.03 -25.87
N SER A 198 30.94 -36.40 -25.63
CA SER A 198 30.61 -37.24 -24.47
C SER A 198 30.89 -38.71 -24.79
N LEU A 199 30.68 -39.59 -23.81
CA LEU A 199 30.82 -41.03 -24.01
C LEU A 199 29.90 -41.48 -25.16
N PRO A 200 30.43 -42.22 -26.14
CA PRO A 200 29.65 -42.63 -27.29
C PRO A 200 28.71 -43.80 -26.93
N ASP A 201 27.50 -43.77 -27.47
CA ASP A 201 26.50 -44.83 -27.35
C ASP A 201 26.39 -45.57 -28.69
N TRP A 202 27.00 -46.77 -28.76
CA TRP A 202 27.16 -47.56 -29.98
C TRP A 202 26.15 -48.70 -30.13
N ASP A 203 25.33 -48.97 -29.11
CA ASP A 203 24.39 -50.10 -29.12
C ASP A 203 23.00 -49.61 -28.66
N ASN A 204 22.43 -48.66 -29.41
CA ASN A 204 21.10 -48.12 -29.12
C ASN A 204 20.00 -48.99 -29.74
N ASP A 205 19.89 -50.23 -29.25
CA ASP A 205 18.89 -51.22 -29.68
C ASP A 205 17.49 -50.98 -29.06
N GLY A 206 17.28 -49.85 -28.38
CA GLY A 206 16.03 -49.52 -27.69
C GLY A 206 15.77 -50.34 -26.42
N HIS A 207 16.81 -51.00 -25.87
CA HIS A 207 16.76 -51.73 -24.61
C HIS A 207 16.94 -50.79 -23.39
N PRO A 208 16.38 -51.15 -22.22
CA PRO A 208 16.47 -50.35 -20.98
C PRO A 208 17.88 -50.23 -20.37
N HIS A 209 18.92 -50.68 -21.08
CA HIS A 209 20.33 -50.59 -20.66
C HIS A 209 21.11 -49.58 -21.51
N SER A 210 20.47 -48.50 -21.96
CA SER A 210 21.14 -47.38 -22.64
C SER A 210 22.14 -46.69 -21.69
N LEU A 211 23.17 -46.06 -22.25
CA LEU A 211 24.17 -45.34 -21.48
C LEU A 211 23.57 -44.15 -20.72
N GLU A 212 23.35 -44.32 -19.41
CA GLU A 212 22.86 -43.28 -18.50
C GLU A 212 24.01 -42.40 -18.00
N ILE A 213 23.85 -41.09 -18.16
CA ILE A 213 24.80 -40.07 -17.73
C ILE A 213 23.98 -39.01 -17.00
N ASP A 214 24.06 -39.03 -15.67
CA ASP A 214 23.38 -38.08 -14.79
C ASP A 214 24.42 -37.41 -13.90
N PHE A 215 24.85 -36.21 -14.29
CA PHE A 215 25.82 -35.43 -13.54
C PHE A 215 25.28 -34.99 -12.19
N SER A 216 23.99 -34.72 -12.07
CA SER A 216 23.37 -34.29 -10.81
C SER A 216 23.54 -35.36 -9.73
N ALA A 217 23.31 -36.63 -10.07
CA ALA A 217 23.46 -37.77 -9.14
C ALA A 217 24.90 -38.10 -8.72
N PHE A 218 25.90 -37.54 -9.42
CA PHE A 218 27.31 -37.75 -9.10
C PHE A 218 27.92 -36.62 -8.24
N THR A 219 27.38 -35.42 -8.31
CA THR A 219 27.94 -34.24 -7.66
C THR A 219 27.73 -34.26 -6.14
N ASP A 220 28.81 -34.12 -5.36
CA ASP A 220 28.68 -33.88 -3.91
C ASP A 220 28.28 -32.42 -3.65
N VAL A 221 26.97 -32.21 -3.56
CA VAL A 221 26.32 -30.92 -3.30
C VAL A 221 26.78 -30.28 -1.99
N ARG A 222 27.41 -31.02 -1.06
CA ARG A 222 27.86 -30.46 0.24
C ARG A 222 29.11 -29.59 0.12
N HIS A 223 29.88 -29.73 -0.96
CA HIS A 223 31.15 -29.00 -1.17
C HIS A 223 31.02 -27.80 -2.10
N LEU A 224 29.85 -27.59 -2.69
CA LEU A 224 29.60 -26.46 -3.56
C LEU A 224 29.24 -25.23 -2.73
N ASP A 225 30.01 -24.15 -2.92
CA ASP A 225 29.68 -22.83 -2.40
C ASP A 225 28.55 -22.23 -3.25
N PHE A 226 27.39 -22.05 -2.63
CA PHE A 226 26.17 -21.54 -3.27
C PHE A 226 25.86 -20.09 -2.88
N GLU A 227 26.77 -19.39 -2.19
CA GLU A 227 26.55 -17.99 -1.83
C GLU A 227 26.26 -17.14 -3.09
N GLY A 228 25.07 -16.52 -3.12
CA GLY A 228 24.62 -15.66 -4.23
C GLY A 228 23.97 -16.38 -5.43
N VAL A 229 23.58 -17.65 -5.30
CA VAL A 229 22.77 -18.34 -6.33
C VAL A 229 21.29 -18.03 -6.14
N ASP A 230 20.83 -16.95 -6.77
CA ASP A 230 19.39 -16.64 -6.86
C ASP A 230 18.71 -17.41 -8.01
N PHE A 231 17.52 -17.92 -7.77
CA PHE A 231 16.63 -18.42 -8.82
C PHE A 231 15.81 -17.25 -9.38
N ARG A 232 16.21 -16.76 -10.56
CA ARG A 232 15.53 -15.65 -11.26
C ARG A 232 15.30 -14.40 -10.37
N GLY A 233 16.26 -14.11 -9.48
CA GLY A 233 16.21 -12.96 -8.57
C GLY A 233 15.53 -13.22 -7.23
N VAL A 234 15.18 -14.47 -6.92
CA VAL A 234 14.69 -14.89 -5.60
C VAL A 234 15.79 -15.70 -4.91
N SER A 235 16.17 -15.27 -3.70
CA SER A 235 17.20 -15.95 -2.92
C SER A 235 16.69 -17.28 -2.35
N ILE A 236 17.60 -18.23 -2.13
CA ILE A 236 17.27 -19.53 -1.55
C ILE A 236 16.75 -19.41 -0.12
N GLU A 237 17.25 -18.44 0.65
CA GLU A 237 16.80 -18.14 2.01
C GLU A 237 15.33 -17.71 1.99
N THR A 238 14.92 -16.94 0.98
CA THR A 238 13.53 -16.50 0.81
C THR A 238 12.60 -17.68 0.55
N ILE A 239 13.00 -18.61 -0.33
CA ILE A 239 12.24 -19.84 -0.62
C ILE A 239 12.13 -20.71 0.63
N ASN A 240 13.26 -20.98 1.31
CA ASN A 240 13.27 -21.81 2.52
C ASN A 240 12.48 -21.18 3.68
N THR A 241 12.49 -19.85 3.80
CA THR A 241 11.67 -19.12 4.77
C THR A 241 10.19 -19.28 4.45
N HIS A 242 9.79 -19.19 3.18
CA HIS A 242 8.43 -19.43 2.76
C HIS A 242 7.98 -20.87 3.07
N LEU A 243 8.79 -21.87 2.71
CA LEU A 243 8.49 -23.27 3.00
C LEU A 243 8.37 -23.56 4.50
N SER A 244 9.28 -23.00 5.30
CA SER A 244 9.22 -23.13 6.76
C SER A 244 7.95 -22.50 7.33
N LYS A 245 7.50 -21.37 6.76
CA LYS A 245 6.23 -20.75 7.12
C LYS A 245 5.06 -21.68 6.78
N VAL A 246 4.96 -22.17 5.54
CA VAL A 246 3.85 -23.05 5.14
C VAL A 246 3.84 -24.36 5.95
N TRP A 247 5.01 -24.91 6.28
CA TRP A 247 5.14 -26.05 7.18
C TRP A 247 4.64 -25.73 8.60
N LEU A 248 5.06 -24.60 9.17
CA LEU A 248 4.67 -24.21 10.54
C LEU A 248 3.15 -24.08 10.65
N GLU A 249 2.50 -23.55 9.61
CA GLU A 249 1.04 -23.49 9.53
C GLU A 249 0.40 -24.86 9.64
N ALA A 250 0.87 -25.81 8.82
CA ALA A 250 0.42 -27.20 8.84
C ALA A 250 0.67 -27.86 10.20
N ALA A 251 1.86 -27.66 10.77
CA ALA A 251 2.24 -28.27 12.04
C ALA A 251 1.44 -27.73 13.22
N MET A 252 1.12 -26.42 13.21
CA MET A 252 0.25 -25.81 14.22
C MET A 252 -1.18 -26.35 14.20
N ILE A 253 -1.68 -26.83 13.05
CA ILE A 253 -3.00 -27.47 12.95
C ILE A 253 -2.94 -28.86 13.59
N VAL A 254 -1.90 -29.65 13.31
CA VAL A 254 -1.72 -31.00 13.86
C VAL A 254 -1.64 -31.01 15.40
N GLU A 255 -0.97 -30.02 15.98
CA GLU A 255 -0.79 -29.90 17.44
C GLU A 255 -2.04 -29.40 18.18
N ARG A 256 -3.05 -28.87 17.46
CA ARG A 256 -4.38 -28.66 18.05
C ARG A 256 -5.03 -30.04 18.02
N GLU A 257 -5.36 -30.61 19.18
CA GLU A 257 -6.01 -31.93 19.34
C GLU A 257 -7.45 -31.97 18.74
N GLU A 258 -7.69 -31.36 17.59
CA GLU A 258 -8.91 -31.42 16.81
C GLU A 258 -8.97 -32.76 16.09
N THR A 259 -10.05 -33.52 16.29
CA THR A 259 -10.19 -34.89 15.77
C THR A 259 -10.52 -34.96 14.27
N HIS A 260 -10.77 -33.82 13.62
CA HIS A 260 -11.13 -33.73 12.20
C HIS A 260 -10.45 -32.54 11.52
N PHE A 261 -9.37 -32.80 10.79
CA PHE A 261 -8.73 -31.84 9.90
C PHE A 261 -8.56 -32.46 8.50
N ASP A 262 -8.57 -31.61 7.47
CA ASP A 262 -8.31 -32.02 6.09
C ASP A 262 -6.83 -32.39 5.95
N TYR A 263 -6.52 -33.62 5.52
CA TYR A 263 -5.16 -34.10 5.40
C TYR A 263 -4.34 -33.27 4.39
N HIS A 264 -4.97 -32.64 3.40
CA HIS A 264 -4.28 -31.71 2.48
C HIS A 264 -3.74 -30.46 3.20
N SER A 265 -4.35 -30.05 4.32
CA SER A 265 -3.91 -28.90 5.10
C SER A 265 -2.71 -29.19 6.00
N VAL A 266 -2.48 -30.47 6.35
CA VAL A 266 -1.45 -30.90 7.31
C VAL A 266 -0.33 -31.75 6.71
N CYS A 267 -0.45 -32.17 5.45
CA CYS A 267 0.43 -33.16 4.82
C CYS A 267 1.92 -32.80 4.82
N LEU A 268 2.27 -31.51 4.96
CA LEU A 268 3.66 -31.06 5.09
C LEU A 268 4.26 -31.31 6.48
N ALA A 269 3.43 -31.47 7.51
CA ALA A 269 3.88 -31.60 8.91
C ALA A 269 3.67 -33.01 9.48
N GLU A 270 2.58 -33.68 9.11
CA GLU A 270 2.31 -35.06 9.50
C GLU A 270 1.61 -35.79 8.34
N TYR A 271 1.88 -37.09 8.22
CA TYR A 271 1.16 -37.99 7.33
C TYR A 271 0.87 -39.30 8.05
N ARG A 272 -0.37 -39.80 7.91
CA ARG A 272 -0.76 -41.12 8.40
C ARG A 272 -1.19 -42.00 7.23
N SER A 273 -0.68 -43.21 7.19
CA SER A 273 -1.00 -44.22 6.17
C SER A 273 -2.51 -44.47 6.01
N THR A 274 -3.31 -44.32 7.08
CA THR A 274 -4.77 -44.49 7.03
C THR A 274 -5.52 -43.35 6.33
N TRP A 275 -4.87 -42.24 6.01
CA TRP A 275 -5.53 -41.11 5.34
C TRP A 275 -5.76 -41.35 3.85
N THR A 276 -4.97 -42.20 3.21
CA THR A 276 -5.16 -42.56 1.81
C THR A 276 -5.14 -44.08 1.65
N ASP A 277 -5.77 -44.56 0.58
CA ASP A 277 -5.82 -45.99 0.28
C ASP A 277 -4.49 -46.41 -0.39
N ILE A 278 -3.44 -46.62 0.42
CA ILE A 278 -2.14 -47.11 -0.02
C ILE A 278 -2.13 -48.65 -0.05
N GLY A 279 -3.21 -49.27 -0.52
CA GLY A 279 -3.35 -50.73 -0.57
C GLY A 279 -3.32 -51.43 0.80
N ASP A 280 -3.37 -52.76 0.78
CA ASP A 280 -3.36 -53.60 1.98
C ASP A 280 -1.94 -53.68 2.58
N LEU A 281 -1.51 -52.61 3.25
CA LEU A 281 -0.30 -52.63 4.06
C LEU A 281 -0.52 -53.50 5.30
N GLN A 282 0.40 -54.45 5.56
CA GLN A 282 0.37 -55.26 6.78
C GLN A 282 0.58 -54.43 8.05
N GLU A 283 1.33 -53.34 7.92
CA GLU A 283 1.63 -52.39 9.00
C GLU A 283 1.31 -50.97 8.58
N GLN A 284 0.71 -50.21 9.50
CA GLN A 284 0.38 -48.80 9.28
C GLN A 284 1.54 -47.94 9.80
N PHE A 285 1.87 -46.86 9.10
CA PHE A 285 2.90 -45.92 9.56
C PHE A 285 2.38 -44.48 9.70
N CYS A 286 3.06 -43.71 10.55
CA CYS A 286 2.87 -42.29 10.76
C CYS A 286 4.22 -41.58 10.58
N ILE A 287 4.24 -40.53 9.77
CA ILE A 287 5.42 -39.71 9.50
C ILE A 287 5.19 -38.32 10.06
N ARG A 288 6.11 -37.84 10.88
CA ARG A 288 6.17 -36.45 11.33
C ARG A 288 7.34 -35.76 10.66
N PHE A 289 7.04 -34.70 9.93
CA PHE A 289 8.01 -33.91 9.20
C PHE A 289 8.39 -32.65 9.99
N ASP A 290 9.66 -32.29 9.91
CA ASP A 290 10.16 -30.93 10.13
C ASP A 290 10.05 -30.11 8.82
N ALA A 291 10.35 -28.82 8.86
CA ALA A 291 10.24 -27.98 7.67
C ALA A 291 11.11 -28.51 6.51
N PRO A 292 10.55 -28.64 5.30
CA PRO A 292 11.32 -29.05 4.14
C PRO A 292 12.31 -27.95 3.75
N LYS A 293 13.44 -28.36 3.19
CA LYS A 293 14.49 -27.44 2.73
C LYS A 293 14.81 -27.67 1.28
N VAL A 294 15.25 -26.60 0.64
CA VAL A 294 15.63 -26.59 -0.77
C VAL A 294 17.05 -26.06 -0.89
N ARG A 295 17.80 -26.68 -1.79
CA ARG A 295 19.07 -26.16 -2.30
C ARG A 295 18.98 -26.07 -3.82
N ILE A 296 19.18 -24.87 -4.36
CA ILE A 296 19.15 -24.65 -5.81
C ILE A 296 20.51 -25.08 -6.38
N LEU A 297 20.50 -25.97 -7.37
CA LEU A 297 21.72 -26.37 -8.08
C LEU A 297 21.99 -25.44 -9.25
N CYS A 298 20.95 -25.16 -10.05
CA CYS A 298 20.97 -24.30 -11.22
C CYS A 298 19.58 -23.65 -11.42
N ASP A 299 19.36 -22.95 -12.54
CA ASP A 299 18.07 -22.29 -12.81
C ASP A 299 16.95 -23.22 -13.27
N THR A 300 17.17 -24.54 -13.25
CA THR A 300 16.20 -25.55 -13.62
C THR A 300 16.05 -26.66 -12.59
N GLU A 301 17.01 -26.87 -11.70
CA GLU A 301 17.08 -28.07 -10.85
C GLU A 301 17.47 -27.71 -9.41
N ALA A 302 16.83 -28.38 -8.45
CA ALA A 302 17.07 -28.21 -7.03
C ALA A 302 17.06 -29.56 -6.29
N VAL A 303 17.69 -29.57 -5.11
CA VAL A 303 17.58 -30.66 -4.14
C VAL A 303 16.53 -30.28 -3.11
N LEU A 304 15.50 -31.12 -2.98
CA LEU A 304 14.48 -31.04 -1.95
C LEU A 304 14.81 -32.04 -0.84
N TYR A 305 14.91 -31.53 0.38
CA TYR A 305 15.16 -32.31 1.58
C TYR A 305 13.88 -32.38 2.43
N PHE A 306 13.42 -33.60 2.68
CA PHE A 306 12.39 -33.89 3.68
C PHE A 306 13.06 -34.32 4.97
N LYS A 307 12.98 -33.47 5.99
CA LYS A 307 13.44 -33.80 7.32
C LYS A 307 12.30 -34.47 8.09
N ILE A 308 12.51 -35.71 8.51
CA ILE A 308 11.55 -36.51 9.26
C ILE A 308 12.01 -36.54 10.72
N SER A 309 11.23 -35.90 11.59
CA SER A 309 11.50 -35.87 13.01
C SER A 309 11.23 -37.23 13.67
N GLU A 310 10.16 -37.90 13.23
CA GLU A 310 9.70 -39.18 13.77
C GLU A 310 9.00 -39.97 12.66
N LEU A 311 9.34 -41.25 12.51
CA LEU A 311 8.67 -42.22 11.66
C LEU A 311 8.31 -43.43 12.52
N ALA A 312 7.03 -43.68 12.72
CA ALA A 312 6.54 -44.74 13.59
C ALA A 312 5.68 -45.75 12.83
N PHE A 313 5.91 -47.05 13.05
CA PHE A 313 5.16 -48.17 12.47
C PHE A 313 4.26 -48.84 13.51
N PHE A 314 3.08 -49.29 13.12
CA PHE A 314 2.01 -49.78 13.98
C PHE A 314 1.37 -51.03 13.37
N ALA A 315 1.00 -51.99 14.22
CA ALA A 315 0.30 -53.20 13.80
C ALA A 315 -1.18 -52.97 13.41
N THR A 316 -1.75 -51.81 13.79
CA THR A 316 -3.16 -51.47 13.56
C THR A 316 -3.30 -50.01 13.14
N ASP A 317 -4.49 -49.63 12.67
CA ASP A 317 -4.91 -48.25 12.36
C ASP A 317 -5.02 -47.32 13.58
N ASP A 318 -4.95 -47.87 14.79
CA ASP A 318 -4.91 -47.13 16.04
C ASP A 318 -3.51 -46.64 16.41
N PHE A 319 -3.19 -45.40 15.99
CA PHE A 319 -1.93 -44.69 16.29
C PHE A 319 -1.77 -44.26 17.76
N THR A 320 -2.74 -44.55 18.64
CA THR A 320 -2.60 -44.28 20.09
C THR A 320 -1.90 -45.41 20.85
N LYS A 321 -1.76 -46.59 20.20
CA LYS A 321 -1.04 -47.73 20.76
C LYS A 321 0.47 -47.54 20.64
N GLU A 322 1.22 -48.38 21.36
CA GLU A 322 2.68 -48.40 21.26
C GLU A 322 3.11 -48.78 19.84
N ALA A 323 4.00 -47.98 19.26
CA ALA A 323 4.56 -48.25 17.93
C ALA A 323 5.45 -49.49 17.98
N LEU A 324 5.41 -50.30 16.92
CA LEU A 324 6.30 -51.45 16.72
C LEU A 324 7.75 -50.97 16.62
N HIS A 325 7.97 -49.92 15.84
CA HIS A 325 9.29 -49.32 15.61
C HIS A 325 9.16 -47.82 15.44
N VAL A 326 10.16 -47.08 15.92
CA VAL A 326 10.24 -45.62 15.78
C VAL A 326 11.64 -45.21 15.34
N PHE A 327 11.71 -44.48 14.24
CA PHE A 327 12.92 -43.88 13.70
C PHE A 327 12.89 -42.37 13.88
N HIS A 328 14.05 -41.76 14.12
CA HIS A 328 14.17 -40.33 14.39
C HIS A 328 15.24 -39.68 13.53
N ASN A 329 15.08 -38.40 13.25
CA ASN A 329 16.08 -37.55 12.59
C ASN A 329 16.55 -38.07 11.23
N TRP A 330 15.62 -38.54 10.39
CA TRP A 330 15.94 -38.88 9.00
C TRP A 330 15.88 -37.61 8.14
N GLU A 331 16.75 -37.51 7.15
CA GLU A 331 16.71 -36.48 6.12
C GLU A 331 16.78 -37.17 4.76
N ILE A 332 15.71 -37.07 3.98
CA ILE A 332 15.57 -37.75 2.70
C ILE A 332 15.68 -36.71 1.57
N ALA A 333 16.53 -36.96 0.59
CA ALA A 333 16.84 -36.03 -0.49
C ALA A 333 16.31 -36.50 -1.85
N PHE A 334 15.74 -35.58 -2.62
CA PHE A 334 15.30 -35.78 -4.00
C PHE A 334 15.77 -34.64 -4.91
N PHE A 335 16.19 -34.95 -6.14
CA PHE A 335 16.28 -33.94 -7.19
C PHE A 335 14.90 -33.66 -7.73
N VAL A 336 14.60 -32.40 -7.99
CA VAL A 336 13.35 -31.94 -8.59
C VAL A 336 13.64 -30.74 -9.48
N ASP A 337 12.99 -30.68 -10.64
CA ASP A 337 13.07 -29.52 -11.50
C ASP A 337 12.18 -28.38 -10.96
N LEU A 338 12.59 -27.15 -11.26
CA LEU A 338 11.91 -25.92 -10.89
C LEU A 338 11.23 -25.32 -12.12
N VAL A 339 9.93 -25.06 -12.00
CA VAL A 339 9.14 -24.40 -13.03
C VAL A 339 8.80 -22.99 -12.57
N TYR A 340 9.07 -22.02 -13.45
CA TYR A 340 8.76 -20.62 -13.26
C TYR A 340 7.53 -20.23 -14.08
N GLU A 341 6.42 -19.94 -13.41
CA GLU A 341 5.15 -19.56 -14.05
C GLU A 341 4.83 -18.09 -13.79
N VAL A 342 4.46 -17.38 -14.85
CA VAL A 342 3.95 -16.01 -14.77
C VAL A 342 2.50 -16.05 -15.25
N ASN A 343 1.58 -15.52 -14.43
CA ASN A 343 0.18 -15.45 -14.82
C ASN A 343 -0.04 -14.57 -16.07
N SER A 344 -1.17 -14.72 -16.75
CA SER A 344 -1.49 -14.01 -18.01
C SER A 344 -1.46 -12.48 -17.91
N GLU A 345 -1.58 -11.94 -16.71
CA GLU A 345 -1.54 -10.50 -16.42
C GLU A 345 -0.13 -9.98 -16.07
N GLY A 346 0.87 -10.87 -15.91
CA GLY A 346 2.22 -10.51 -15.48
C GLY A 346 2.34 -10.08 -14.00
N VAL A 347 1.29 -10.34 -13.23
CA VAL A 347 1.09 -9.86 -11.85
C VAL A 347 1.51 -10.88 -10.80
N ILE A 348 1.43 -12.18 -11.07
CA ILE A 348 1.77 -13.23 -10.10
C ILE A 348 2.84 -14.13 -10.71
N VAL A 349 3.92 -14.30 -9.96
CA VAL A 349 5.04 -15.18 -10.24
C VAL A 349 4.96 -16.34 -9.26
N ASN A 350 4.82 -17.57 -9.77
CA ASN A 350 4.90 -18.79 -8.99
C ASN A 350 6.18 -19.55 -9.35
N ILE A 351 6.90 -20.01 -8.32
CA ILE A 351 7.95 -21.01 -8.45
C ILE A 351 7.37 -22.31 -7.91
N LYS A 352 7.39 -23.37 -8.71
CA LYS A 352 6.86 -24.68 -8.32
C LYS A 352 7.85 -25.79 -8.62
N PHE A 353 7.75 -26.87 -7.85
CA PHE A 353 8.41 -28.13 -8.19
C PHE A 353 7.68 -28.86 -9.31
N ASP A 354 8.43 -29.41 -10.25
CA ASP A 354 7.95 -30.42 -11.16
C ASP A 354 8.26 -31.81 -10.59
N PHE A 355 7.27 -32.39 -9.91
CA PHE A 355 7.45 -33.70 -9.32
C PHE A 355 7.53 -34.83 -10.36
N ASP A 356 7.19 -34.64 -11.63
CA ASP A 356 7.37 -35.68 -12.66
C ASP A 356 8.86 -35.93 -12.97
N THR A 357 9.73 -34.98 -12.62
CA THR A 357 11.18 -35.05 -12.81
C THR A 357 11.94 -35.56 -11.59
N ARG A 358 11.22 -35.96 -10.54
CA ARG A 358 11.80 -36.32 -9.25
C ARG A 358 12.74 -37.52 -9.36
N ARG A 359 13.85 -37.48 -8.63
CA ARG A 359 14.82 -38.59 -8.52
C ARG A 359 15.31 -38.72 -7.09
N PHE A 360 15.23 -39.91 -6.51
CA PHE A 360 15.74 -40.21 -5.17
C PHE A 360 17.28 -40.22 -5.14
N ILE A 361 17.88 -39.66 -4.08
CA ILE A 361 19.34 -39.52 -3.96
C ILE A 361 19.84 -40.08 -2.64
N GLU A 362 20.27 -41.34 -2.65
CA GLU A 362 20.67 -42.03 -1.42
C GLU A 362 21.89 -41.40 -0.73
N HIS A 363 22.92 -40.99 -1.49
CA HIS A 363 24.17 -40.48 -0.91
C HIS A 363 24.06 -39.11 -0.20
N LEU A 364 22.95 -38.39 -0.40
CA LEU A 364 22.63 -37.13 0.29
C LEU A 364 21.67 -37.33 1.47
N CYS A 365 21.12 -38.53 1.64
CA CYS A 365 20.26 -38.84 2.76
C CYS A 365 21.08 -39.00 4.05
N ILE A 366 20.48 -38.60 5.17
CA ILE A 366 21.03 -38.79 6.51
C ILE A 366 20.06 -39.64 7.30
N TYR A 367 20.54 -40.76 7.84
CA TYR A 367 19.75 -41.64 8.69
C TYR A 367 20.28 -41.52 10.13
N GLY A 368 19.36 -41.33 11.08
CA GLY A 368 19.69 -41.25 12.51
C GLY A 368 20.21 -42.57 13.07
N GLU A 369 20.64 -42.54 14.34
CA GLU A 369 21.02 -43.74 15.09
C GLU A 369 19.84 -44.73 15.13
N HIS A 370 20.09 -46.00 14.80
CA HIS A 370 19.08 -47.05 14.82
C HIS A 370 19.65 -48.32 15.47
N ASP A 371 18.92 -48.88 16.44
CA ASP A 371 19.28 -50.07 17.23
C ASP A 371 18.77 -51.40 16.60
N VAL A 372 18.29 -51.35 15.37
CA VAL A 372 17.48 -52.43 14.75
C VAL A 372 18.35 -53.41 13.95
N ASN A 373 17.90 -54.66 13.86
CA ASN A 373 18.40 -55.64 12.88
C ASN A 373 18.39 -55.03 11.46
N ILE A 374 19.52 -55.10 10.76
CA ILE A 374 19.75 -54.47 9.44
C ILE A 374 18.64 -54.85 8.45
N ASP A 375 18.21 -56.11 8.45
CA ASP A 375 17.19 -56.61 7.52
C ASP A 375 15.82 -55.90 7.67
N LEU A 376 15.42 -55.53 8.90
CA LEU A 376 14.17 -54.78 9.14
C LEU A 376 14.30 -53.30 8.77
N PHE A 377 15.49 -52.73 8.97
CA PHE A 377 15.75 -51.36 8.55
C PHE A 377 15.59 -51.22 7.03
N ASP A 378 16.15 -52.15 6.27
CA ASP A 378 16.07 -52.16 4.81
C ASP A 378 14.61 -52.28 4.30
N GLU A 379 13.78 -53.10 4.97
CA GLU A 379 12.36 -53.25 4.63
C GLU A 379 11.56 -51.95 4.86
N TYR A 380 11.71 -51.31 6.03
CA TYR A 380 11.02 -50.05 6.33
C TYR A 380 11.55 -48.88 5.51
N HIS A 381 12.85 -48.86 5.24
CA HIS A 381 13.48 -47.90 4.35
C HIS A 381 12.91 -48.00 2.94
N ALA A 382 12.90 -49.20 2.35
CA ALA A 382 12.33 -49.44 1.03
C ALA A 382 10.84 -49.04 0.97
N THR A 383 10.08 -49.35 2.02
CA THR A 383 8.67 -48.96 2.15
C THR A 383 8.49 -47.45 2.16
N LEU A 384 9.28 -46.72 2.96
CA LEU A 384 9.23 -45.26 3.02
C LEU A 384 9.59 -44.62 1.67
N ILE A 385 10.69 -45.06 1.05
CA ILE A 385 11.13 -44.50 -0.23
C ILE A 385 10.08 -44.77 -1.31
N HIS A 386 9.52 -45.98 -1.36
CA HIS A 386 8.42 -46.30 -2.29
C HIS A 386 7.19 -45.43 -2.05
N PHE A 387 6.80 -45.20 -0.79
CA PHE A 387 5.71 -44.30 -0.44
C PHE A 387 5.97 -42.86 -0.91
N LEU A 388 7.16 -42.32 -0.59
CA LEU A 388 7.51 -40.96 -0.97
C LEU A 388 7.49 -40.80 -2.49
N ASP A 389 8.14 -41.72 -3.20
CA ASP A 389 8.31 -41.65 -4.65
C ASP A 389 7.01 -41.89 -5.43
N HIS A 390 6.12 -42.79 -4.99
CA HIS A 390 4.91 -43.10 -5.78
C HIS A 390 3.62 -42.42 -5.30
N TYR A 391 3.55 -42.01 -4.03
CA TYR A 391 2.30 -41.53 -3.43
C TYR A 391 2.41 -40.12 -2.84
N TYR A 392 3.44 -39.84 -2.04
CA TYR A 392 3.49 -38.60 -1.26
C TYR A 392 3.59 -37.33 -2.13
N PHE A 393 4.40 -37.35 -3.19
CA PHE A 393 4.49 -36.21 -4.10
C PHE A 393 3.15 -35.86 -4.75
N ARG A 394 2.31 -36.86 -5.06
CA ARG A 394 0.96 -36.63 -5.57
C ARG A 394 0.09 -35.92 -4.53
N ILE A 395 0.18 -36.30 -3.26
CA ILE A 395 -0.55 -35.65 -2.16
C ILE A 395 -0.12 -34.18 -2.01
N ILE A 396 1.18 -33.91 -2.04
CA ILE A 396 1.72 -32.53 -2.00
C ILE A 396 1.20 -31.72 -3.20
N GLN A 397 1.16 -32.33 -4.39
CA GLN A 397 0.69 -31.68 -5.60
C GLN A 397 -0.81 -31.37 -5.54
N GLU A 398 -1.65 -32.33 -5.12
CA GLU A 398 -3.09 -32.17 -4.90
C GLU A 398 -3.40 -31.08 -3.87
N ALA A 399 -2.60 -31.02 -2.79
CA ALA A 399 -2.68 -29.97 -1.77
C ALA A 399 -2.12 -28.60 -2.24
N SER A 400 -1.68 -28.47 -3.49
CA SER A 400 -1.01 -27.28 -4.04
C SER A 400 0.22 -26.84 -3.25
N ARG A 401 0.85 -27.75 -2.50
CA ARG A 401 2.06 -27.52 -1.70
C ARG A 401 3.37 -27.68 -2.49
N HIS A 402 3.26 -27.95 -3.79
CA HIS A 402 4.37 -27.95 -4.73
C HIS A 402 4.78 -26.53 -5.17
N ILE A 403 3.94 -25.51 -4.89
CA ILE A 403 4.28 -24.09 -5.08
C ILE A 403 5.13 -23.66 -3.89
N ILE A 404 6.41 -23.40 -4.14
CA ILE A 404 7.40 -23.11 -3.09
C ILE A 404 7.63 -21.63 -2.87
N TYR A 405 7.15 -20.79 -3.78
CA TYR A 405 7.20 -19.35 -3.65
C TYR A 405 6.16 -18.71 -4.57
N THR A 406 5.44 -17.72 -4.03
CA THR A 406 4.53 -16.88 -4.80
C THR A 406 4.84 -15.42 -4.53
N HIS A 407 5.12 -14.67 -5.59
CA HIS A 407 5.30 -13.22 -5.54
C HIS A 407 4.24 -12.54 -6.41
N SER A 408 3.53 -11.57 -5.84
CA SER A 408 2.65 -10.70 -6.61
C SER A 408 3.37 -9.38 -6.89
N THR A 409 3.66 -9.05 -8.15
CA THR A 409 4.30 -7.80 -8.58
C THR A 409 3.45 -6.55 -8.32
N THR A 410 2.21 -6.69 -7.85
CA THR A 410 1.47 -5.54 -7.25
C THR A 410 1.99 -5.15 -5.85
N VAL A 411 2.78 -6.03 -5.24
CA VAL A 411 3.47 -5.83 -3.97
C VAL A 411 4.92 -5.51 -4.30
N ILE A 412 5.21 -4.26 -4.66
CA ILE A 412 6.56 -3.72 -4.46
C ILE A 412 6.71 -3.50 -2.94
N VAL A 413 6.86 -4.59 -2.19
CA VAL A 413 7.75 -4.55 -1.04
C VAL A 413 9.11 -4.51 -1.68
N ARG A 414 9.74 -3.33 -1.70
CA ARG A 414 11.16 -3.23 -2.04
C ARG A 414 11.88 -4.19 -1.12
N ASP A 415 12.35 -5.28 -1.69
CA ASP A 415 13.31 -6.14 -1.02
C ASP A 415 14.57 -5.29 -0.85
N GLY A 416 14.81 -4.97 0.41
CA GLY A 416 15.69 -3.93 0.89
C GLY A 416 15.61 -3.92 2.41
N PHE A 417 15.66 -5.12 3.00
CA PHE A 417 15.79 -5.35 4.43
C PHE A 417 17.26 -5.22 4.88
N GLU A 418 18.00 -4.30 4.26
CA GLU A 418 19.25 -3.80 4.80
C GLU A 418 19.06 -2.35 5.21
N ASP A 419 18.94 -2.20 6.53
CA ASP A 419 19.31 -1.02 7.31
C ASP A 419 18.70 0.32 6.85
N HIS A 420 17.44 0.59 7.25
CA HIS A 420 17.05 1.90 7.78
C HIS A 420 15.62 1.90 8.36
N ASP A 421 15.57 2.19 9.67
CA ASP A 421 14.77 3.27 10.26
C ASP A 421 13.27 3.34 9.90
N HIS A 422 12.44 2.92 10.86
CA HIS A 422 10.99 3.13 10.97
C HIS A 422 10.14 2.74 9.75
N GLY A 423 9.23 1.79 9.94
CA GLY A 423 8.22 1.37 8.96
C GLY A 423 7.31 2.49 8.45
N VAL A 424 7.85 3.30 7.54
CA VAL A 424 7.12 4.17 6.65
C VAL A 424 6.75 3.28 5.47
N TRP A 425 5.54 2.72 5.56
CA TRP A 425 4.82 2.18 4.42
C TRP A 425 4.92 3.22 3.29
N GLY A 426 5.51 2.80 2.17
CA GLY A 426 6.18 3.71 1.24
C GLY A 426 5.31 4.87 0.80
N GLU A 427 5.88 6.09 0.85
CA GLU A 427 5.35 7.23 0.11
C GLU A 427 5.14 6.80 -1.35
N VAL A 428 3.89 6.54 -1.74
CA VAL A 428 3.54 6.58 -3.15
C VAL A 428 3.87 7.99 -3.61
N ASP A 429 4.70 8.12 -4.65
CA ASP A 429 5.03 9.40 -5.27
C ASP A 429 3.80 9.97 -6.02
N LEU A 430 2.80 10.34 -5.24
CA LEU A 430 1.54 10.93 -5.65
C LEU A 430 1.74 12.37 -6.17
N ARG A 431 2.96 12.91 -6.13
CA ARG A 431 3.30 14.13 -6.88
C ARG A 431 3.07 13.95 -8.38
N LYS A 432 3.14 12.71 -8.89
CA LYS A 432 2.77 12.35 -10.28
C LYS A 432 1.26 12.18 -10.50
N HIS A 433 0.42 12.19 -9.46
CA HIS A 433 -1.00 11.81 -9.49
C HIS A 433 -1.95 12.92 -9.00
N LYS A 434 -1.54 14.19 -9.07
CA LYS A 434 -2.41 15.33 -8.71
C LYS A 434 -3.76 15.28 -9.44
N GLU A 435 -3.77 14.88 -10.71
CA GLU A 435 -4.98 14.70 -11.51
C GLU A 435 -5.92 13.64 -10.91
N SER A 436 -5.37 12.52 -10.41
CA SER A 436 -6.16 11.46 -9.77
C SER A 436 -6.82 11.91 -8.46
N ILE A 437 -6.13 12.75 -7.66
CA ILE A 437 -6.69 13.32 -6.43
C ILE A 437 -7.90 14.22 -6.74
N THR A 438 -7.79 15.06 -7.76
CA THR A 438 -8.90 15.92 -8.20
C THR A 438 -10.10 15.09 -8.67
N ILE A 439 -9.85 14.03 -9.45
CA ILE A 439 -10.92 13.12 -9.92
C ILE A 439 -11.62 12.43 -8.75
N ILE A 440 -10.89 11.91 -7.76
CA ILE A 440 -11.48 11.24 -6.59
C ILE A 440 -12.35 12.22 -5.78
N ASN A 441 -11.84 13.43 -5.53
CA ASN A 441 -12.58 14.45 -4.79
C ASN A 441 -13.83 14.92 -5.57
N GLU A 442 -13.75 15.05 -6.89
CA GLU A 442 -14.90 15.34 -7.75
C GLU A 442 -15.91 14.19 -7.74
N GLU A 443 -15.45 12.95 -7.87
CA GLU A 443 -16.32 11.77 -7.81
C GLU A 443 -17.08 11.69 -6.47
N ARG A 444 -16.39 11.93 -5.35
CA ARG A 444 -17.01 12.01 -4.02
C ARG A 444 -18.14 13.04 -4.00
N ILE A 445 -17.88 14.27 -4.42
CA ILE A 445 -18.89 15.36 -4.38
C ILE A 445 -20.07 15.08 -5.32
N THR A 446 -19.82 14.40 -6.43
CA THR A 446 -20.81 14.22 -7.49
C THR A 446 -21.62 12.95 -7.35
N LYS A 447 -21.08 11.89 -6.72
CA LYS A 447 -21.70 10.58 -6.62
C LYS A 447 -22.09 10.15 -5.20
N THR A 448 -21.56 10.77 -4.14
CA THR A 448 -21.98 10.42 -2.77
C THR A 448 -23.48 10.63 -2.58
N TYR A 449 -24.10 9.69 -1.88
CA TYR A 449 -25.53 9.73 -1.58
C TYR A 449 -25.80 9.26 -0.17
N MET A 450 -26.62 10.01 0.57
CA MET A 450 -27.00 9.67 1.94
C MET A 450 -28.10 8.60 2.03
N HIS A 451 -28.71 8.15 0.92
CA HIS A 451 -29.75 7.10 0.91
C HIS A 451 -30.87 7.27 1.96
N GLY A 452 -31.22 8.52 2.31
CA GLY A 452 -32.25 8.84 3.30
C GLY A 452 -31.79 8.87 4.76
N PHE A 453 -30.53 8.50 5.04
CA PHE A 453 -29.91 8.70 6.35
C PHE A 453 -29.69 10.18 6.63
N ASP A 454 -29.80 10.55 7.90
CA ASP A 454 -29.67 11.93 8.36
C ASP A 454 -28.21 12.32 8.62
N TYR A 455 -27.43 11.32 9.02
CA TYR A 455 -26.05 11.46 9.43
C TYR A 455 -25.20 10.32 8.85
N ILE A 456 -24.07 10.68 8.24
CA ILE A 456 -23.07 9.72 7.79
C ILE A 456 -21.69 10.22 8.21
N GLN A 457 -20.89 9.36 8.82
CA GLN A 457 -19.48 9.63 9.08
C GLN A 457 -18.63 8.45 8.64
N ALA A 458 -17.77 8.69 7.64
CA ALA A 458 -16.77 7.74 7.16
C ALA A 458 -15.45 7.98 7.88
N ILE A 459 -14.84 6.92 8.40
CA ILE A 459 -13.58 6.98 9.13
C ILE A 459 -12.55 6.07 8.49
N THR A 460 -11.39 6.64 8.16
CA THR A 460 -10.36 5.94 7.39
C THR A 460 -9.61 4.92 8.24
N GLN A 461 -9.19 3.80 7.65
CA GLN A 461 -8.27 2.88 8.32
C GLN A 461 -6.96 3.58 8.71
N THR A 462 -6.43 4.47 7.86
CA THR A 462 -5.26 5.32 8.18
C THR A 462 -5.45 6.07 9.50
N SER A 463 -6.61 6.69 9.74
CA SER A 463 -6.87 7.41 10.99
C SER A 463 -6.81 6.52 12.23
N VAL A 464 -7.25 5.26 12.12
CA VAL A 464 -7.17 4.27 13.21
C VAL A 464 -5.72 3.89 13.49
N VAL A 465 -4.92 3.69 12.43
CA VAL A 465 -3.49 3.41 12.56
C VAL A 465 -2.75 4.61 13.18
N GLU A 466 -3.00 5.83 12.69
CA GLU A 466 -2.40 7.05 13.23
C GLU A 466 -2.80 7.29 14.70
N TYR A 467 -4.00 6.89 15.11
CA TYR A 467 -4.43 6.93 16.50
C TYR A 467 -3.55 6.02 17.38
N PHE A 468 -3.35 4.75 17.00
CA PHE A 468 -2.46 3.85 17.75
C PHE A 468 -0.99 4.29 17.72
N GLU A 469 -0.50 4.81 16.59
CA GLU A 469 0.84 5.42 16.53
C GLU A 469 0.99 6.61 17.47
N SER A 470 -0.02 7.47 17.56
CA SER A 470 -0.02 8.63 18.46
C SER A 470 0.04 8.19 19.92
N LEU A 471 -0.75 7.18 20.31
CA LEU A 471 -0.71 6.61 21.66
C LEU A 471 0.66 6.00 21.97
N TRP A 472 1.23 5.24 21.04
CA TRP A 472 2.56 4.64 21.17
C TRP A 472 3.67 5.69 21.30
N ARG A 473 3.66 6.75 20.47
CA ARG A 473 4.63 7.87 20.58
C ARG A 473 4.50 8.60 21.91
N GLN A 474 3.29 8.79 22.42
CA GLN A 474 3.08 9.38 23.75
C GLN A 474 3.62 8.49 24.87
N ALA A 475 3.46 7.18 24.74
CA ALA A 475 3.96 6.18 25.68
C ALA A 475 5.50 6.14 25.77
N GLN A 476 6.21 6.55 24.72
CA GLN A 476 7.69 6.63 24.71
C GLN A 476 8.26 7.86 25.45
N GLY A 477 7.42 8.84 25.81
CA GLY A 477 7.88 10.07 26.46
C GLY A 477 8.37 9.86 27.89
N SER A 478 9.27 10.72 28.38
CA SER A 478 9.95 10.59 29.69
C SER A 478 9.06 10.67 30.94
N LYS A 479 7.76 10.99 30.79
CA LYS A 479 6.74 10.95 31.85
C LYS A 479 5.66 9.95 31.45
N VAL A 480 6.04 8.67 31.40
CA VAL A 480 5.13 7.60 31.01
C VAL A 480 3.97 7.52 32.00
N LEU A 481 2.75 7.74 31.52
CA LEU A 481 1.54 7.43 32.30
C LEU A 481 1.41 5.92 32.36
N GLU A 482 1.15 5.36 33.54
CA GLU A 482 1.12 3.91 33.79
C GLU A 482 0.25 3.14 32.77
N HIS A 483 -0.92 3.69 32.42
CA HIS A 483 -1.85 3.09 31.46
C HIS A 483 -1.37 3.10 30.00
N LEU A 484 -0.39 3.93 29.64
CA LEU A 484 0.24 3.96 28.31
C LEU A 484 1.48 3.07 28.24
N ALA A 485 2.10 2.77 29.39
CA ALA A 485 3.34 2.00 29.44
C ALA A 485 3.22 0.65 28.72
N CYS A 486 2.08 -0.03 28.87
CA CYS A 486 1.82 -1.32 28.24
C CYS A 486 1.81 -1.30 26.70
N LEU A 487 1.68 -0.13 26.05
CA LEU A 487 1.76 -0.01 24.60
C LEU A 487 3.20 -0.07 24.08
N VAL A 488 4.19 0.20 24.92
CA VAL A 488 5.62 0.17 24.55
C VAL A 488 6.32 -1.00 25.20
N LYS A 489 6.01 -1.30 26.46
CA LYS A 489 6.63 -2.41 27.18
C LYS A 489 5.64 -3.02 28.16
N TRP A 490 5.55 -4.34 28.14
CA TRP A 490 4.69 -5.08 29.07
C TRP A 490 5.32 -6.42 29.45
N SER A 491 5.05 -6.86 30.68
CA SER A 491 5.55 -8.11 31.22
C SER A 491 4.47 -8.84 32.01
N TYR A 492 4.43 -10.16 31.85
CA TYR A 492 3.64 -11.08 32.65
C TYR A 492 4.57 -11.85 33.60
N GLU A 493 4.55 -11.44 34.87
CA GLU A 493 5.40 -12.01 35.92
C GLU A 493 6.88 -12.10 35.49
N LYS A 494 7.47 -13.31 35.55
CA LYS A 494 8.80 -13.63 35.01
C LYS A 494 8.72 -14.47 33.74
N ASN A 495 7.50 -14.73 33.24
CA ASN A 495 7.25 -15.72 32.21
C ASN A 495 7.19 -15.09 30.81
N PHE A 496 6.89 -13.80 30.72
CA PHE A 496 6.87 -13.07 29.46
C PHE A 496 7.26 -11.60 29.68
N GLU A 497 8.12 -11.07 28.82
CA GLU A 497 8.47 -9.65 28.77
C GLU A 497 8.67 -9.27 27.31
N ALA A 498 8.05 -8.19 26.85
CA ALA A 498 8.21 -7.71 25.48
C ALA A 498 8.20 -6.19 25.39
N THR A 499 9.00 -5.67 24.46
CA THR A 499 8.90 -4.32 23.93
C THR A 499 8.08 -4.37 22.63
N PHE A 500 7.13 -3.45 22.49
CA PHE A 500 6.15 -3.43 21.42
C PHE A 500 6.37 -2.26 20.45
N GLY A 501 6.13 -2.50 19.17
CA GLY A 501 5.88 -1.44 18.18
C GLY A 501 4.43 -0.98 18.22
N ALA A 502 4.13 0.11 17.51
CA ALA A 502 2.75 0.59 17.39
C ALA A 502 1.83 -0.49 16.79
N ILE A 503 0.65 -0.67 17.41
CA ILE A 503 -0.37 -1.58 16.92
C ILE A 503 -0.86 -1.09 15.56
N GLN A 504 -0.92 -1.98 14.57
CA GLN A 504 -1.50 -1.67 13.27
C GLN A 504 -2.83 -2.39 13.10
N VAL A 505 -3.75 -1.75 12.38
CA VAL A 505 -5.09 -2.28 12.12
C VAL A 505 -5.35 -2.29 10.62
N ARG A 506 -5.97 -3.37 10.14
CA ARG A 506 -6.50 -3.50 8.79
C ARG A 506 -7.95 -3.91 8.84
N LEU A 507 -8.84 -3.19 8.18
CA LEU A 507 -10.28 -3.48 8.20
C LEU A 507 -10.62 -4.55 7.14
N LEU A 508 -11.55 -5.44 7.48
CA LEU A 508 -12.11 -6.46 6.60
C LEU A 508 -13.58 -6.13 6.35
N SER A 509 -14.11 -6.42 5.16
CA SER A 509 -15.51 -6.09 4.81
C SER A 509 -16.55 -6.83 5.66
N SER A 510 -16.13 -7.87 6.39
CA SER A 510 -16.99 -8.68 7.27
C SER A 510 -17.14 -8.12 8.69
N GLU A 511 -17.02 -6.80 8.90
CA GLU A 511 -17.04 -6.16 10.23
C GLU A 511 -15.95 -6.68 11.18
N LYS A 512 -14.82 -7.09 10.60
CA LYS A 512 -13.65 -7.58 11.31
C LYS A 512 -12.44 -6.71 11.05
N ALA A 513 -11.39 -6.90 11.83
CA ALA A 513 -10.09 -6.30 11.58
C ALA A 513 -8.96 -7.29 11.82
N ILE A 514 -7.88 -7.16 11.05
CA ILE A 514 -6.57 -7.74 11.40
C ILE A 514 -5.82 -6.73 12.26
N ILE A 515 -5.48 -7.13 13.47
CA ILE A 515 -4.57 -6.42 14.37
C ILE A 515 -3.19 -7.04 14.24
N LEU A 516 -2.18 -6.21 13.95
CA LEU A 516 -0.77 -6.61 13.92
C LEU A 516 -0.09 -6.10 15.19
N VAL A 517 0.36 -7.03 16.03
CA VAL A 517 1.10 -6.77 17.26
C VAL A 517 2.58 -7.01 16.98
N SER A 518 3.36 -5.91 16.91
CA SER A 518 4.80 -5.99 16.66
C SER A 518 5.55 -6.14 17.97
N LEU A 519 6.17 -7.29 18.19
CA LEU A 519 7.06 -7.61 19.30
C LEU A 519 8.50 -7.31 18.86
N GLN A 520 9.03 -6.15 19.25
CA GLN A 520 10.37 -5.70 18.84
C GLN A 520 11.46 -6.57 19.43
N GLU A 521 11.43 -6.81 20.75
CA GLU A 521 12.36 -7.67 21.46
C GLU A 521 11.72 -8.15 22.75
N GLY A 522 12.16 -9.27 23.29
CA GLY A 522 11.64 -9.76 24.55
C GLY A 522 12.12 -11.15 24.93
N THR A 523 11.57 -11.66 26.03
CA THR A 523 11.82 -13.02 26.50
C THR A 523 10.52 -13.70 26.91
N MET A 524 10.45 -15.02 26.74
CA MET A 524 9.29 -15.81 27.15
C MET A 524 9.68 -17.22 27.61
N VAL A 525 8.89 -17.77 28.53
CA VAL A 525 8.97 -19.17 28.96
C VAL A 525 7.94 -19.98 28.14
N PRO A 526 8.34 -21.12 27.52
CA PRO A 526 7.42 -21.92 26.74
C PRO A 526 6.33 -22.53 27.63
N LEU A 527 5.14 -22.69 27.07
CA LEU A 527 4.00 -23.32 27.73
C LEU A 527 3.96 -24.82 27.43
N ARG A 528 3.55 -25.61 28.42
CA ARG A 528 3.23 -27.04 28.26
C ARG A 528 1.88 -27.31 28.90
N GLY A 529 0.90 -27.77 28.12
CA GLY A 529 -0.48 -27.94 28.59
C GLY A 529 -1.13 -26.63 29.06
N GLY A 530 -0.74 -25.49 28.47
CA GLY A 530 -1.25 -24.17 28.83
C GLY A 530 -0.60 -23.53 30.07
N ALA A 531 0.37 -24.17 30.72
CA ALA A 531 1.08 -23.63 31.89
C ALA A 531 2.57 -23.36 31.59
N PRO A 532 3.20 -22.33 32.21
CA PRO A 532 4.62 -22.06 32.02
C PRO A 532 5.51 -23.24 32.42
N TYR A 533 6.31 -23.73 31.47
CA TYR A 533 7.25 -24.83 31.68
C TYR A 533 8.64 -24.28 32.04
N THR A 534 8.82 -23.94 33.31
CA THR A 534 10.03 -23.27 33.82
C THR A 534 11.32 -24.07 33.65
N ALA A 535 11.24 -25.41 33.53
CA ALA A 535 12.39 -26.26 33.27
C ALA A 535 12.95 -26.10 31.83
N GLY A 536 12.16 -25.56 30.89
CA GLY A 536 12.58 -25.28 29.51
C GLY A 536 13.48 -24.04 29.38
N GLY A 537 13.58 -23.21 30.42
CA GLY A 537 14.31 -21.94 30.37
C GLY A 537 13.52 -20.80 29.71
N SER A 538 14.09 -19.59 29.78
CA SER A 538 13.54 -18.41 29.10
C SER A 538 14.19 -18.25 27.72
N HIS A 539 13.39 -17.96 26.71
CA HIS A 539 13.80 -17.82 25.32
C HIS A 539 13.64 -16.38 24.86
N GLY A 540 14.69 -15.82 24.27
CA GLY A 540 14.64 -14.50 23.64
C GLY A 540 13.97 -14.55 22.26
N PHE A 541 13.28 -13.48 21.90
CA PHE A 541 12.79 -13.24 20.53
C PHE A 541 13.11 -11.80 20.09
N ASP A 542 13.21 -11.60 18.77
CA ASP A 542 13.50 -10.31 18.14
C ASP A 542 12.65 -10.15 16.86
N LYS A 543 12.03 -8.99 16.68
CA LYS A 543 11.24 -8.58 15.50
C LYS A 543 10.15 -9.57 15.09
N TRP A 544 9.34 -10.03 16.04
CA TRP A 544 8.14 -10.82 15.74
C TRP A 544 6.95 -9.91 15.46
N VAL A 545 6.06 -10.34 14.58
CA VAL A 545 4.78 -9.70 14.29
C VAL A 545 3.70 -10.76 14.36
N LEU A 546 2.79 -10.63 15.31
CA LEU A 546 1.66 -11.52 15.46
C LEU A 546 0.40 -10.86 14.91
N ALA A 547 -0.26 -11.52 13.97
CA ALA A 547 -1.51 -11.07 13.38
C ALA A 547 -2.71 -11.77 14.02
N PHE A 548 -3.74 -11.00 14.36
CA PHE A 548 -4.98 -11.50 14.93
C PHE A 548 -6.19 -10.92 14.20
N GLU A 549 -7.09 -11.79 13.74
CA GLU A 549 -8.42 -11.39 13.27
C GLU A 549 -9.34 -11.20 14.48
N VAL A 550 -9.97 -10.03 14.60
CA VAL A 550 -10.93 -9.70 15.65
C VAL A 550 -12.22 -9.14 15.05
N ASP A 551 -13.32 -9.31 15.76
CA ASP A 551 -14.58 -8.63 15.44
C ASP A 551 -14.50 -7.14 15.82
N ILE A 552 -15.19 -6.30 15.07
CA ILE A 552 -15.50 -4.92 15.44
C ILE A 552 -16.95 -4.91 15.92
N LYS A 553 -17.23 -4.28 17.06
CA LYS A 553 -18.57 -4.26 17.65
C LYS A 553 -18.97 -2.86 18.11
N LEU A 554 -20.28 -2.60 18.09
CA LEU A 554 -20.89 -1.45 18.73
C LEU A 554 -21.45 -1.93 20.08
N VAL A 555 -20.95 -1.34 21.17
CA VAL A 555 -21.30 -1.75 22.55
C VAL A 555 -21.75 -0.56 23.37
N ASP A 556 -22.62 -0.78 24.35
CA ASP A 556 -23.11 0.27 25.23
C ASP A 556 -22.07 0.62 26.30
N HIS A 557 -22.09 1.87 26.76
CA HIS A 557 -21.15 2.38 27.78
C HIS A 557 -21.18 1.57 29.08
N GLU A 558 -22.34 1.07 29.48
CA GLU A 558 -22.49 0.26 30.69
C GLU A 558 -21.68 -1.04 30.63
N ASP A 559 -21.54 -1.64 29.45
CA ASP A 559 -20.74 -2.85 29.26
C ASP A 559 -19.24 -2.55 29.29
N ILE A 560 -18.81 -1.39 28.76
CA ILE A 560 -17.43 -0.92 28.88
C ILE A 560 -17.05 -0.68 30.35
N VAL A 561 -17.93 -0.04 31.13
CA VAL A 561 -17.66 0.30 32.54
C VAL A 561 -17.39 -0.94 33.40
N LYS A 562 -18.00 -2.09 33.08
CA LYS A 562 -17.78 -3.36 33.80
C LYS A 562 -16.37 -3.91 33.61
N HIS A 563 -15.74 -3.65 32.47
CA HIS A 563 -14.49 -4.31 32.07
C HIS A 563 -13.27 -3.35 32.00
N CYS A 564 -13.48 -2.03 31.99
CA CYS A 564 -12.45 -1.04 31.70
C CYS A 564 -12.19 -0.07 32.85
N GLY A 565 -11.99 -0.57 34.07
CA GLY A 565 -11.95 0.26 35.29
C GLY A 565 -10.93 1.43 35.25
N SER A 566 -9.75 1.22 34.67
CA SER A 566 -8.72 2.28 34.53
C SER A 566 -9.10 3.36 33.52
N TRP A 567 -9.86 2.99 32.48
CA TRP A 567 -10.32 3.90 31.45
C TRP A 567 -11.47 4.79 31.93
N VAL A 568 -12.42 4.26 32.70
CA VAL A 568 -13.62 4.99 33.18
C VAL A 568 -13.27 6.28 33.92
N THR A 569 -12.22 6.26 34.75
CA THR A 569 -11.78 7.45 35.48
C THR A 569 -11.31 8.55 34.53
N ARG A 570 -10.56 8.20 33.47
CA ARG A 570 -10.08 9.15 32.45
C ARG A 570 -11.19 9.58 31.50
N PHE A 571 -12.16 8.70 31.24
CA PHE A 571 -13.30 9.02 30.40
C PHE A 571 -14.09 10.21 30.95
N LYS A 572 -14.29 10.30 32.27
CA LYS A 572 -14.97 11.43 32.90
C LYS A 572 -14.32 12.78 32.59
N ASP A 573 -13.00 12.81 32.44
CA ASP A 573 -12.24 14.02 32.12
C ASP A 573 -12.08 14.28 30.62
N SER A 574 -12.47 13.31 29.77
CA SER A 574 -12.46 13.46 28.32
C SER A 574 -13.54 14.44 27.83
N PRO A 575 -13.42 14.99 26.61
CA PRO A 575 -14.48 15.81 26.02
C PRO A 575 -15.84 15.10 26.04
N ALA A 576 -15.89 13.82 25.61
CA ALA A 576 -17.12 13.04 25.61
C ALA A 576 -17.74 12.92 27.02
N GLY A 577 -16.91 12.61 28.04
CA GLY A 577 -17.38 12.49 29.42
C GLY A 577 -17.85 13.81 30.02
N LYS A 578 -17.14 14.91 29.75
CA LYS A 578 -17.52 16.25 30.25
C LYS A 578 -18.80 16.77 29.62
N PHE A 579 -18.99 16.57 28.32
CA PHE A 579 -20.18 17.04 27.62
C PHE A 579 -21.39 16.14 27.84
N HIS A 580 -21.21 14.81 27.89
CA HIS A 580 -22.31 13.85 27.82
C HIS A 580 -22.40 12.89 29.02
N GLY A 581 -21.31 12.64 29.75
CA GLY A 581 -21.15 11.55 30.75
C GLY A 581 -21.92 11.68 32.08
N GLY A 582 -22.95 12.52 32.14
CA GLY A 582 -23.81 12.70 33.31
C GLY A 582 -25.26 13.06 32.97
N GLN A 583 -25.64 12.98 31.69
CA GLN A 583 -26.97 13.35 31.22
C GLN A 583 -27.83 12.10 31.07
N GLY A 584 -28.81 11.90 31.94
CA GLY A 584 -29.62 10.66 31.98
C GLY A 584 -30.47 10.40 30.73
N HIS A 585 -30.56 11.35 29.79
CA HIS A 585 -31.25 11.20 28.51
C HIS A 585 -30.30 10.93 27.34
N ILE A 586 -28.99 10.85 27.57
CA ILE A 586 -27.98 10.53 26.56
C ILE A 586 -27.33 9.19 26.91
N HIS A 587 -27.41 8.25 25.98
CA HIS A 587 -26.70 6.99 26.03
C HIS A 587 -25.42 7.09 25.22
N LEU A 588 -24.34 6.50 25.71
CA LEU A 588 -23.06 6.48 25.01
C LEU A 588 -22.85 5.08 24.42
N GLN A 589 -22.50 5.03 23.15
CA GLN A 589 -22.15 3.79 22.45
C GLN A 589 -20.70 3.87 21.96
N HIS A 590 -20.04 2.72 21.90
CA HIS A 590 -18.63 2.62 21.60
C HIS A 590 -18.37 1.64 20.47
N ILE A 591 -17.60 2.06 19.46
CA ILE A 591 -17.04 1.13 18.47
C ILE A 591 -15.73 0.59 19.03
N VAL A 592 -15.64 -0.72 19.19
CA VAL A 592 -14.50 -1.40 19.81
C VAL A 592 -13.95 -2.51 18.95
N LEU A 593 -12.65 -2.77 19.09
CA LEU A 593 -12.00 -4.01 18.67
C LEU A 593 -12.28 -5.06 19.75
N ASP A 594 -13.06 -6.08 19.44
CA ASP A 594 -13.37 -7.16 20.39
C ASP A 594 -12.20 -8.15 20.47
N LEU A 595 -11.23 -7.82 21.32
CA LEU A 595 -10.03 -8.64 21.51
C LEU A 595 -10.34 -10.04 22.07
N THR A 596 -11.53 -10.29 22.62
CA THR A 596 -11.93 -11.62 23.10
C THR A 596 -12.17 -12.61 21.95
N THR A 597 -12.49 -12.09 20.77
CA THR A 597 -12.74 -12.88 19.54
C THR A 597 -11.47 -13.18 18.76
N ALA A 598 -10.30 -12.75 19.24
CA ALA A 598 -9.04 -12.82 18.53
C ALA A 598 -8.71 -14.24 18.02
N GLN A 599 -8.59 -14.38 16.71
CA GLN A 599 -8.12 -15.59 16.02
C GLN A 599 -6.76 -15.32 15.41
N PHE A 600 -5.77 -16.13 15.76
CA PHE A 600 -4.42 -15.97 15.22
C PHE A 600 -4.38 -16.25 13.71
N VAL A 601 -3.75 -15.35 12.95
CA VAL A 601 -3.62 -15.44 11.49
C VAL A 601 -2.16 -15.67 11.13
N HIS A 602 -1.83 -16.93 10.87
CA HIS A 602 -0.47 -17.34 10.57
C HIS A 602 0.09 -16.70 9.28
N GLY A 603 -0.71 -16.69 8.20
CA GLY A 603 -0.31 -16.13 6.90
C GLY A 603 0.11 -14.65 6.94
N LEU A 604 -0.34 -13.90 7.94
CA LEU A 604 -0.01 -12.47 8.13
C LEU A 604 1.01 -12.21 9.25
N SER A 605 1.45 -13.26 9.94
CA SER A 605 2.44 -13.19 11.01
C SER A 605 3.87 -13.37 10.48
N HIS A 606 4.84 -12.87 11.24
CA HIS A 606 6.27 -12.94 10.95
C HIS A 606 7.08 -13.22 12.22
N PHE A 607 8.11 -14.05 12.12
CA PHE A 607 8.93 -14.47 13.25
C PHE A 607 10.40 -14.25 12.94
N GLY A 608 10.85 -12.99 13.08
CA GLY A 608 12.24 -12.60 12.81
C GLY A 608 13.26 -13.47 13.56
N GLY A 609 14.30 -13.91 12.85
CA GLY A 609 15.45 -14.63 13.43
C GLY A 609 15.17 -16.02 14.01
N MET A 610 13.90 -16.46 14.07
CA MET A 610 13.57 -17.79 14.57
C MET A 610 13.82 -18.84 13.49
N TYR A 611 14.62 -19.85 13.82
CA TYR A 611 14.75 -21.01 12.97
C TYR A 611 13.46 -21.84 13.04
N LEU A 612 12.53 -21.54 12.11
CA LEU A 612 11.21 -22.17 12.00
C LEU A 612 11.25 -23.65 11.60
N GLY A 613 12.42 -24.27 11.51
CA GLY A 613 12.57 -25.61 10.96
C GLY A 613 12.43 -26.77 11.95
N ASN A 614 11.91 -26.56 13.17
CA ASN A 614 11.73 -27.63 14.15
C ASN A 614 10.45 -27.45 14.97
N ARG A 615 9.95 -28.56 15.55
CA ARG A 615 8.75 -28.54 16.39
C ARG A 615 8.89 -27.71 17.68
N HIS A 616 10.11 -27.43 18.16
CA HIS A 616 10.31 -26.53 19.29
C HIS A 616 9.83 -25.09 18.98
N ALA A 617 9.99 -24.63 17.74
CA ALA A 617 9.47 -23.34 17.29
C ALA A 617 7.93 -23.25 17.43
N ILE A 618 7.20 -24.36 17.25
CA ILE A 618 5.74 -24.40 17.42
C ILE A 618 5.37 -24.05 18.86
N ALA A 619 6.03 -24.68 19.84
CA ALA A 619 5.78 -24.42 21.25
C ALA A 619 6.04 -22.96 21.62
N LEU A 620 7.12 -22.37 21.08
CA LEU A 620 7.45 -20.96 21.27
C LEU A 620 6.37 -20.03 20.67
N VAL A 621 5.95 -20.27 19.43
CA VAL A 621 4.90 -19.49 18.76
C VAL A 621 3.57 -19.59 19.49
N GLN A 622 3.14 -20.80 19.86
CA GLN A 622 1.92 -21.03 20.64
C GLN A 622 1.97 -20.30 21.99
N SER A 623 3.14 -20.26 22.64
CA SER A 623 3.35 -19.53 23.89
C SER A 623 3.21 -18.02 23.70
N ALA A 624 3.84 -17.45 22.67
CA ALA A 624 3.71 -16.03 22.35
C ALA A 624 2.26 -15.65 22.02
N ILE A 625 1.57 -16.49 21.23
CA ILE A 625 0.14 -16.32 20.94
C ILE A 625 -0.67 -16.34 22.22
N HIS A 626 -0.39 -17.27 23.13
CA HIS A 626 -1.11 -17.38 24.40
C HIS A 626 -0.92 -16.11 25.25
N TYR A 627 0.32 -15.70 25.52
CA TYR A 627 0.60 -14.52 26.32
C TYR A 627 -0.02 -13.25 25.71
N VAL A 628 0.01 -13.10 24.38
CA VAL A 628 -0.58 -11.93 23.74
C VAL A 628 -2.11 -11.99 23.79
N LYS A 629 -2.71 -13.11 23.38
CA LYS A 629 -4.17 -13.26 23.27
C LYS A 629 -4.87 -13.31 24.63
N HIS A 630 -4.32 -14.07 25.58
CA HIS A 630 -4.98 -14.34 26.84
C HIS A 630 -4.60 -13.35 27.94
N ASP A 631 -3.38 -12.78 27.93
CA ASP A 631 -2.95 -11.89 29.00
C ASP A 631 -2.82 -10.43 28.53
N TYR A 632 -2.04 -10.16 27.48
CA TYR A 632 -1.79 -8.79 27.01
C TYR A 632 -3.05 -8.08 26.51
N PHE A 633 -3.90 -8.77 25.75
CA PHE A 633 -5.17 -8.21 25.28
C PHE A 633 -6.12 -7.84 26.40
N GLN A 634 -6.11 -8.57 27.53
CA GLN A 634 -6.89 -8.17 28.70
C GLN A 634 -6.40 -6.84 29.27
N VAL A 635 -5.09 -6.60 29.27
CA VAL A 635 -4.49 -5.34 29.73
C VAL A 635 -4.85 -4.18 28.79
N LEU A 636 -4.84 -4.41 27.47
CA LEU A 636 -5.33 -3.42 26.50
C LEU A 636 -6.81 -3.09 26.71
N THR A 637 -7.63 -4.10 27.01
CA THR A 637 -9.05 -3.92 27.33
C THR A 637 -9.24 -3.13 28.62
N LEU A 638 -8.52 -3.48 29.70
CA LEU A 638 -8.59 -2.81 31.00
C LEU A 638 -8.31 -1.31 30.92
N HIS A 639 -7.35 -0.91 30.08
CA HIS A 639 -6.99 0.49 29.83
C HIS A 639 -7.79 1.14 28.70
N GLY A 640 -8.76 0.44 28.10
CA GLY A 640 -9.65 0.98 27.07
C GLY A 640 -8.96 1.27 25.72
N HIS A 641 -7.80 0.67 25.45
CA HIS A 641 -7.07 0.86 24.18
C HIS A 641 -7.77 0.19 22.98
N HIS A 642 -8.64 -0.78 23.26
CA HIS A 642 -9.53 -1.41 22.29
C HIS A 642 -10.70 -0.52 21.82
N ILE A 643 -10.97 0.62 22.49
CA ILE A 643 -12.05 1.53 22.14
C ILE A 643 -11.58 2.48 21.03
N LEU A 644 -12.20 2.39 19.86
CA LEU A 644 -11.88 3.22 18.70
C LEU A 644 -12.66 4.54 18.74
N TYR A 645 -13.97 4.47 18.98
CA TYR A 645 -14.86 5.64 18.92
C TYR A 645 -15.91 5.63 20.02
N THR A 646 -16.29 6.82 20.49
CA THR A 646 -17.43 7.04 21.40
C THR A 646 -18.46 7.94 20.73
N ILE A 647 -19.74 7.54 20.78
CA ILE A 647 -20.86 8.15 20.05
C ILE A 647 -21.99 8.44 21.05
N PRO A 648 -22.41 9.70 21.24
CA PRO A 648 -23.60 10.04 22.02
C PRO A 648 -24.88 9.79 21.21
N VAL A 649 -25.87 9.18 21.87
CA VAL A 649 -27.19 8.83 21.33
C VAL A 649 -28.27 9.35 22.27
N TRP A 650 -29.14 10.22 21.78
CA TRP A 650 -30.20 10.86 22.54
C TRP A 650 -31.43 9.96 22.65
N GLY A 651 -31.80 9.61 23.88
CA GLY A 651 -32.99 8.82 24.20
C GLY A 651 -34.26 9.65 24.43
N SER A 652 -34.16 10.99 24.44
CA SER A 652 -35.30 11.91 24.61
C SER A 652 -35.22 13.10 23.65
N ARG A 653 -36.38 13.68 23.33
CA ARG A 653 -36.50 14.94 22.57
C ARG A 653 -36.20 16.19 23.41
N LEU A 654 -36.15 16.05 24.73
CA LEU A 654 -35.81 17.14 25.64
C LEU A 654 -34.32 17.50 25.47
N ASP A 655 -34.03 18.77 25.18
CA ASP A 655 -32.67 19.33 25.04
C ASP A 655 -31.77 18.68 23.96
N MET A 656 -32.37 18.05 22.94
CA MET A 656 -31.65 17.43 21.83
C MET A 656 -31.06 18.50 20.87
N PRO A 657 -29.75 18.45 20.57
CA PRO A 657 -29.15 19.28 19.52
C PRO A 657 -29.78 19.00 18.16
N ALA A 658 -29.72 19.97 17.24
CA ALA A 658 -30.29 19.82 15.89
C ALA A 658 -29.78 18.59 15.11
N PHE A 659 -28.53 18.18 15.37
CA PHE A 659 -27.88 17.02 14.73
C PHE A 659 -27.65 15.86 15.71
N GLY A 660 -28.35 15.87 16.85
CA GLY A 660 -28.28 14.80 17.84
C GLY A 660 -28.77 13.47 17.25
N LEU A 661 -27.93 12.45 17.35
CA LEU A 661 -28.27 11.11 16.87
C LEU A 661 -29.25 10.45 17.83
N THR A 662 -30.39 9.98 17.36
CA THR A 662 -31.35 9.21 18.17
C THR A 662 -31.16 7.70 17.99
N SER A 663 -30.45 7.30 16.93
CA SER A 663 -30.01 5.92 16.71
C SER A 663 -28.81 5.90 15.77
N VAL A 664 -27.92 4.92 15.94
CA VAL A 664 -26.70 4.77 15.14
C VAL A 664 -26.42 3.29 14.85
N LYS A 665 -25.80 3.04 13.70
CA LYS A 665 -25.21 1.76 13.30
C LYS A 665 -23.86 2.03 12.63
N PHE A 666 -23.03 1.00 12.54
CA PHE A 666 -21.84 1.05 11.70
C PHE A 666 -21.76 -0.20 10.82
N HIS A 667 -20.95 -0.12 9.77
CA HIS A 667 -20.51 -1.26 8.97
C HIS A 667 -19.18 -0.89 8.30
N ILE A 668 -18.50 -1.87 7.69
CA ILE A 668 -17.30 -1.61 6.89
C ILE A 668 -17.71 -1.36 5.45
N TYR A 669 -17.36 -0.18 4.94
CA TYR A 669 -17.74 0.27 3.61
C TYR A 669 -16.54 0.22 2.66
N SER A 670 -16.70 -0.49 1.55
CA SER A 670 -15.64 -0.68 0.54
C SER A 670 -16.24 -1.02 -0.82
N LYS A 671 -15.55 -0.64 -1.90
CA LYS A 671 -15.95 -1.00 -3.27
C LYS A 671 -15.80 -2.48 -3.57
N VAL A 672 -14.76 -3.08 -3.00
CA VAL A 672 -14.38 -4.48 -3.15
C VAL A 672 -14.52 -5.16 -1.80
N THR A 673 -14.86 -6.44 -1.79
CA THR A 673 -14.88 -7.25 -0.58
C THR A 673 -13.46 -7.63 -0.19
N TYR A 674 -13.03 -7.16 0.98
CA TYR A 674 -11.72 -7.48 1.54
C TYR A 674 -11.82 -8.63 2.54
N THR A 675 -11.11 -9.71 2.24
CA THR A 675 -10.92 -10.88 3.10
C THR A 675 -9.47 -10.98 3.58
N ARG A 676 -9.20 -11.87 4.54
CA ARG A 676 -7.85 -12.16 5.05
C ARG A 676 -6.81 -12.46 3.97
N ASP A 677 -7.22 -13.05 2.85
CA ASP A 677 -6.31 -13.51 1.80
C ASP A 677 -5.80 -12.37 0.90
N HIS A 678 -6.55 -11.27 0.80
CA HIS A 678 -6.24 -10.16 -0.11
C HIS A 678 -6.00 -8.83 0.58
N VAL A 679 -6.05 -8.77 1.92
CA VAL A 679 -5.90 -7.52 2.70
C VAL A 679 -4.52 -6.88 2.55
N CYS A 680 -3.48 -7.64 2.22
CA CYS A 680 -2.12 -7.13 2.02
C CYS A 680 -1.90 -6.44 0.67
N GLY A 681 -2.80 -6.59 -0.30
CA GLY A 681 -2.70 -5.99 -1.64
C GLY A 681 -3.34 -4.60 -1.78
N LEU A 682 -3.72 -3.97 -0.67
CA LEU A 682 -4.46 -2.71 -0.66
C LEU A 682 -3.66 -1.56 -1.26
N ARG A 683 -4.25 -0.89 -2.26
CA ARG A 683 -3.82 0.46 -2.67
C ARG A 683 -4.42 1.48 -1.70
N GLU A 684 -3.61 2.40 -1.18
CA GLU A 684 -4.04 3.40 -0.18
C GLU A 684 -5.29 4.20 -0.59
N ALA A 685 -5.48 4.44 -1.89
CA ALA A 685 -6.62 5.19 -2.42
C ALA A 685 -7.99 4.51 -2.27
N PHE A 686 -8.04 3.19 -2.04
CA PHE A 686 -9.29 2.40 -1.99
C PHE A 686 -9.42 1.60 -0.70
N GLN A 687 -8.89 2.13 0.40
CA GLN A 687 -8.95 1.43 1.67
C GLN A 687 -10.39 1.35 2.20
N PRO A 688 -10.75 0.24 2.85
CA PRO A 688 -12.01 0.14 3.58
C PRO A 688 -12.12 1.22 4.67
N VAL A 689 -13.34 1.68 4.93
CA VAL A 689 -13.64 2.67 5.97
C VAL A 689 -14.66 2.13 6.96
N ILE A 690 -14.56 2.58 8.22
CA ILE A 690 -15.66 2.41 9.18
C ILE A 690 -16.72 3.45 8.82
N MET A 691 -17.89 2.98 8.39
CA MET A 691 -19.01 3.82 8.01
C MET A 691 -20.02 3.86 9.14
N MET A 692 -20.14 5.00 9.81
CA MET A 692 -21.17 5.27 10.80
C MET A 692 -22.37 5.92 10.13
N ILE A 693 -23.55 5.38 10.35
CA ILE A 693 -24.83 5.89 9.83
C ILE A 693 -25.79 6.14 10.99
N GLY A 694 -26.55 7.23 10.93
CA GLY A 694 -27.45 7.60 12.02
C GLY A 694 -28.70 8.34 11.57
N MET A 695 -29.70 8.29 12.44
CA MET A 695 -30.97 9.01 12.31
C MET A 695 -31.08 10.07 13.40
N CYS A 696 -31.74 11.18 13.06
CA CYS A 696 -32.08 12.24 14.02
C CYS A 696 -33.60 12.28 14.24
N ASP A 697 -34.02 12.97 15.30
CA ASP A 697 -35.43 13.22 15.62
C ASP A 697 -36.32 11.96 15.68
N PHE A 698 -35.75 10.82 16.09
CA PHE A 698 -36.44 9.53 16.21
C PHE A 698 -37.10 9.07 14.91
N ARG A 699 -36.52 9.44 13.76
CA ARG A 699 -36.98 8.97 12.46
C ARG A 699 -36.70 7.49 12.25
N GLU A 700 -37.58 6.85 11.49
CA GLU A 700 -37.42 5.45 11.10
C GLU A 700 -36.22 5.25 10.17
N TRP A 701 -35.61 4.07 10.27
CA TRP A 701 -34.47 3.68 9.45
C TRP A 701 -34.89 3.48 7.99
N PRO A 702 -34.23 4.16 7.02
CA PRO A 702 -34.55 3.97 5.60
C PRO A 702 -34.05 2.61 5.08
N ALA A 703 -32.92 2.13 5.59
CA ALA A 703 -32.29 0.86 5.24
C ALA A 703 -31.40 0.34 6.37
N GLY A 704 -30.96 -0.91 6.29
CA GLY A 704 -30.07 -1.53 7.29
C GLY A 704 -28.59 -1.14 7.14
N TYR A 705 -28.15 -0.79 5.93
CA TYR A 705 -26.77 -0.44 5.58
C TYR A 705 -26.77 0.64 4.49
N LEU A 706 -25.60 1.25 4.25
CA LEU A 706 -25.39 2.21 3.17
C LEU A 706 -24.92 1.47 1.91
N GLU A 707 -25.66 1.58 0.82
CA GLU A 707 -25.20 1.04 -0.47
C GLU A 707 -23.97 1.78 -0.98
N TYR A 708 -23.08 1.05 -1.66
CA TYR A 708 -21.89 1.67 -2.24
C TYR A 708 -22.26 2.64 -3.36
N SER A 709 -21.89 3.91 -3.19
CA SER A 709 -22.16 5.00 -4.14
C SER A 709 -20.87 5.64 -4.66
N ALA A 710 -19.91 5.91 -3.78
CA ALA A 710 -18.61 6.51 -4.09
C ALA A 710 -17.60 6.23 -2.98
N GLU A 711 -16.34 6.59 -3.20
CA GLU A 711 -15.36 6.70 -2.11
C GLU A 711 -15.67 7.94 -1.27
N TRP A 712 -15.80 7.75 0.06
CA TRP A 712 -16.13 8.83 1.00
C TRP A 712 -14.89 9.54 1.57
N ILE A 713 -13.69 9.16 1.12
CA ILE A 713 -12.42 9.66 1.64
C ILE A 713 -11.94 10.86 0.84
N THR A 714 -11.52 11.92 1.53
CA THR A 714 -10.89 13.09 0.91
C THR A 714 -9.37 12.99 0.95
N TRP A 715 -8.73 13.32 -0.18
CA TRP A 715 -7.28 13.56 -0.27
C TRP A 715 -7.01 15.06 -0.28
N THR A 716 -6.13 15.52 0.62
CA THR A 716 -5.74 16.92 0.74
C THR A 716 -4.24 17.07 0.47
N ILE A 717 -3.78 18.22 -0.01
CA ILE A 717 -2.35 18.50 -0.17
C ILE A 717 -1.94 19.46 0.94
N ILE A 718 -1.15 18.97 1.90
CA ILE A 718 -0.61 19.77 3.02
C ILE A 718 0.89 19.92 2.79
N ARG A 719 1.37 21.17 2.64
CA ARG A 719 2.80 21.49 2.45
C ARG A 719 3.45 20.69 1.32
N ASP A 720 2.78 20.62 0.16
CA ASP A 720 3.20 19.89 -1.04
C ASP A 720 3.28 18.35 -0.90
N ALA A 721 2.75 17.79 0.19
CA ALA A 721 2.56 16.35 0.37
C ALA A 721 1.06 16.01 0.40
N PRO A 722 0.60 15.00 -0.36
CA PRO A 722 -0.74 14.48 -0.20
C PRO A 722 -0.88 13.84 1.19
N SER A 723 -1.95 14.20 1.88
CA SER A 723 -2.34 13.68 3.19
C SER A 723 -3.79 13.26 3.10
N LEU A 724 -4.06 12.05 3.54
CA LEU A 724 -5.42 11.58 3.67
C LEU A 724 -6.13 12.32 4.81
N SER A 725 -7.41 12.63 4.61
CA SER A 725 -8.26 13.07 5.72
C SER A 725 -8.44 11.92 6.73
N TYR A 726 -8.65 12.25 8.01
CA TYR A 726 -8.98 11.23 9.01
C TYR A 726 -10.34 10.59 8.71
N GLY A 727 -11.21 11.34 8.06
CA GLY A 727 -12.52 10.89 7.63
C GLY A 727 -13.36 12.04 7.11
N THR A 728 -14.62 11.76 6.86
CA THR A 728 -15.58 12.74 6.37
C THR A 728 -16.89 12.56 7.13
N VAL A 729 -17.48 13.67 7.55
CA VAL A 729 -18.84 13.70 8.09
C VAL A 729 -19.76 14.40 7.11
N CYS A 730 -20.99 13.91 6.97
CA CYS A 730 -22.01 14.42 6.08
C CYS A 730 -23.34 14.50 6.82
N ILE A 731 -24.03 15.63 6.68
CA ILE A 731 -25.32 15.91 7.30
C ILE A 731 -26.33 16.21 6.19
N ALA A 732 -27.50 15.59 6.28
CA ALA A 732 -28.52 15.68 5.25
C ALA A 732 -28.99 17.14 5.03
N ARG A 733 -29.20 17.49 3.75
CA ARG A 733 -29.76 18.78 3.31
C ARG A 733 -30.99 19.16 4.11
N ARG A 734 -31.91 18.22 4.28
CA ARG A 734 -33.17 18.46 4.98
C ARG A 734 -32.95 19.00 6.39
N LEU A 735 -32.08 18.36 7.18
CA LEU A 735 -31.83 18.71 8.57
C LEU A 735 -31.07 20.04 8.71
N PHE A 736 -29.92 20.14 8.04
CA PHE A 736 -29.08 21.32 8.17
C PHE A 736 -29.70 22.52 7.44
N PHE A 737 -30.14 22.30 6.21
CA PHE A 737 -30.46 23.39 5.30
C PHE A 737 -31.94 23.79 5.38
N GLU A 738 -32.85 22.85 5.13
CA GLU A 738 -34.27 23.15 4.94
C GLU A 738 -34.99 23.44 6.25
N GLU A 739 -34.77 22.62 7.27
CA GLU A 739 -35.44 22.75 8.57
C GLU A 739 -34.83 23.86 9.45
N ARG A 740 -33.55 24.18 9.25
CA ARG A 740 -32.80 25.09 10.14
C ARG A 740 -32.36 26.37 9.45
N LEU A 741 -31.49 26.28 8.45
CA LEU A 741 -30.86 27.45 7.84
C LEU A 741 -31.87 28.37 7.13
N LEU A 742 -32.79 27.81 6.34
CA LEU A 742 -33.82 28.60 5.65
C LEU A 742 -34.75 29.34 6.62
N SER A 743 -35.08 28.72 7.75
CA SER A 743 -35.93 29.32 8.79
C SER A 743 -35.26 30.56 9.40
N ILE A 744 -33.97 30.46 9.76
CA ILE A 744 -33.20 31.61 10.29
C ILE A 744 -33.10 32.72 9.24
N LEU A 745 -32.78 32.37 7.99
CA LEU A 745 -32.66 33.34 6.90
C LEU A 745 -33.99 33.99 6.50
N SER A 746 -35.14 33.38 6.79
CA SER A 746 -36.45 33.98 6.51
C SER A 746 -36.69 35.29 7.28
N LYS A 747 -35.99 35.49 8.41
CA LYS A 747 -36.02 36.75 9.18
C LYS A 747 -35.44 37.93 8.40
N VAL A 748 -34.51 37.67 7.47
CA VAL A 748 -34.03 38.69 6.52
C VAL A 748 -35.17 39.13 5.61
N ASN A 749 -35.97 38.20 5.09
CA ASN A 749 -37.14 38.53 4.27
C ASN A 749 -38.16 39.34 5.07
N GLN A 750 -38.42 38.96 6.33
CA GLN A 750 -39.35 39.67 7.20
C GLN A 750 -38.93 41.13 7.48
N SER A 751 -37.65 41.36 7.73
CA SER A 751 -37.11 42.68 8.08
C SER A 751 -36.85 43.58 6.87
N THR A 752 -36.72 43.02 5.67
CA THR A 752 -36.40 43.79 4.46
C THR A 752 -37.59 44.01 3.54
N THR A 753 -38.67 43.21 3.68
CA THR A 753 -39.85 43.37 2.83
C THR A 753 -40.68 44.57 3.24
N ILE A 754 -40.72 45.58 2.38
CA ILE A 754 -41.48 46.81 2.59
C ILE A 754 -42.90 46.66 2.03
N ILE A 755 -43.89 46.98 2.86
CA ILE A 755 -45.31 46.90 2.55
C ILE A 755 -45.94 48.28 2.74
N PRO A 756 -46.61 48.85 1.71
CA PRO A 756 -47.35 50.08 1.84
C PRO A 756 -48.51 49.89 2.82
N THR A 757 -48.68 50.83 3.74
CA THR A 757 -49.83 50.91 4.63
C THR A 757 -50.65 52.15 4.32
N PHE A 758 -51.97 52.02 4.33
CA PHE A 758 -52.86 53.13 4.05
C PHE A 758 -53.29 53.81 5.35
N SER A 759 -52.82 55.04 5.57
CA SER A 759 -53.22 55.86 6.73
C SER A 759 -54.33 56.87 6.43
N GLY A 760 -54.87 56.89 5.20
CA GLY A 760 -55.91 57.83 4.79
C GLY A 760 -55.39 59.07 4.06
N VAL A 761 -56.31 59.97 3.76
CA VAL A 761 -56.05 61.29 3.15
C VAL A 761 -56.30 62.35 4.22
N GLU A 762 -55.25 63.01 4.70
CA GLU A 762 -55.36 64.10 5.67
C GLU A 762 -55.22 65.45 4.95
N GLY A 763 -56.19 66.35 5.13
CA GLY A 763 -56.15 67.68 4.48
C GLY A 763 -56.15 67.66 2.94
N GLY A 764 -56.70 66.62 2.33
CA GLY A 764 -56.69 66.42 0.87
C GLY A 764 -55.36 65.89 0.32
N GLU A 765 -54.44 65.44 1.17
CA GLU A 765 -53.15 64.88 0.77
C GLU A 765 -53.00 63.43 1.22
N TRP A 766 -52.46 62.59 0.33
CA TRP A 766 -52.16 61.21 0.65
C TRP A 766 -50.85 61.12 1.45
N ILE A 767 -50.94 60.57 2.66
CA ILE A 767 -49.77 60.30 3.50
C ILE A 767 -49.37 58.84 3.25
N LEU A 768 -48.20 58.64 2.65
CA LEU A 768 -47.64 57.31 2.51
C LEU A 768 -47.02 56.87 3.85
N GLN A 769 -47.55 55.78 4.40
CA GLN A 769 -46.88 55.02 5.44
C GLN A 769 -46.43 53.68 4.87
N VAL A 770 -45.32 53.16 5.39
CA VAL A 770 -44.88 51.81 5.08
C VAL A 770 -44.56 51.09 6.38
N ALA A 771 -44.60 49.77 6.34
CA ALA A 771 -44.10 48.91 7.40
C ALA A 771 -43.24 47.80 6.78
N THR A 772 -42.32 47.25 7.56
CA THR A 772 -41.71 45.97 7.18
C THR A 772 -42.72 44.84 7.38
N TRP A 773 -42.48 43.68 6.75
CA TRP A 773 -43.33 42.51 6.97
C TRP A 773 -43.37 42.09 8.44
N ALA A 774 -42.25 42.21 9.16
CA ALA A 774 -42.15 41.96 10.60
C ALA A 774 -43.03 42.90 11.45
N GLU A 775 -43.22 44.14 11.01
CA GLU A 775 -44.00 45.17 11.73
C GLU A 775 -45.47 45.23 11.29
N HIS A 776 -45.81 44.67 10.13
CA HIS A 776 -47.14 44.79 9.54
C HIS A 776 -48.21 44.03 10.34
N GLU A 777 -49.26 44.72 10.80
CA GLU A 777 -50.27 44.18 11.74
C GLU A 777 -50.85 42.82 11.35
N ARG A 778 -51.12 42.61 10.06
CA ARG A 778 -51.75 41.38 9.55
C ARG A 778 -50.76 40.35 9.01
N LYS A 779 -49.57 40.79 8.59
CA LYS A 779 -48.60 39.95 7.86
C LYS A 779 -47.46 39.46 8.74
N ARG A 780 -47.20 40.10 9.90
CA ARG A 780 -46.15 39.71 10.85
C ARG A 780 -46.19 38.26 11.34
N ASN A 781 -47.37 37.62 11.30
CA ASN A 781 -47.55 36.22 11.70
C ASN A 781 -47.51 35.25 10.50
N SER A 782 -47.37 35.74 9.28
CA SER A 782 -47.28 34.93 8.06
C SER A 782 -45.83 34.64 7.72
N ASN A 783 -45.54 33.41 7.29
CA ASN A 783 -44.20 32.98 6.93
C ASN A 783 -43.65 33.74 5.71
N CYS A 784 -42.33 33.95 5.70
CA CYS A 784 -41.57 34.52 4.57
C CYS A 784 -40.60 33.48 4.00
N ASP A 785 -41.14 32.30 3.68
CA ASP A 785 -40.35 31.13 3.32
C ASP A 785 -39.64 31.31 1.97
N TRP A 786 -38.37 30.92 1.93
CA TRP A 786 -37.56 30.93 0.72
C TRP A 786 -38.07 29.90 -0.29
N GLN A 787 -38.18 30.29 -1.55
CA GLN A 787 -38.60 29.39 -2.64
C GLN A 787 -37.40 28.97 -3.46
N LEU A 788 -37.21 27.66 -3.62
CA LEU A 788 -36.18 27.12 -4.51
C LEU A 788 -36.52 27.46 -5.97
N VAL A 789 -35.61 28.13 -6.65
CA VAL A 789 -35.76 28.57 -8.05
C VAL A 789 -35.05 27.63 -8.99
N GLN A 790 -33.81 27.27 -8.63
CA GLN A 790 -32.93 26.52 -9.50
C GLN A 790 -32.02 25.61 -8.69
N GLU A 791 -31.98 24.33 -9.09
CA GLU A 791 -30.95 23.38 -8.70
C GLU A 791 -30.00 23.24 -9.88
N SER A 792 -28.83 23.87 -9.78
CA SER A 792 -27.77 23.73 -10.78
C SER A 792 -26.64 22.85 -10.26
N ALA A 793 -25.77 22.42 -11.16
CA ALA A 793 -24.56 21.67 -10.78
C ALA A 793 -23.63 22.49 -9.87
N ASP A 794 -23.72 23.83 -9.91
CA ASP A 794 -22.80 24.74 -9.24
C ASP A 794 -23.36 25.42 -8.00
N ALA A 795 -24.68 25.60 -7.92
CA ALA A 795 -25.36 26.21 -6.79
C ALA A 795 -26.85 25.81 -6.65
N LEU A 796 -27.34 25.86 -5.41
CA LEU A 796 -28.76 25.95 -5.09
C LEU A 796 -29.14 27.43 -4.97
N GLU A 797 -30.15 27.84 -5.73
CA GLU A 797 -30.64 29.23 -5.75
C GLU A 797 -32.07 29.30 -5.22
N TYR A 798 -32.25 30.14 -4.21
CA TYR A 798 -33.53 30.42 -3.59
C TYR A 798 -33.86 31.90 -3.78
N LYS A 799 -35.15 32.21 -3.93
CA LYS A 799 -35.63 33.59 -3.98
C LYS A 799 -36.78 33.82 -3.01
N TRP A 800 -36.91 35.08 -2.65
CA TRP A 800 -38.09 35.67 -2.06
C TRP A 800 -38.47 36.87 -2.90
N ASP A 801 -39.67 36.85 -3.47
CA ASP A 801 -40.09 37.83 -4.48
C ASP A 801 -41.51 38.29 -4.17
N MET A 802 -41.63 39.50 -3.62
CA MET A 802 -42.90 40.06 -3.15
C MET A 802 -43.11 41.46 -3.69
N GLY A 803 -44.21 41.65 -4.42
CA GLY A 803 -44.70 42.95 -4.85
C GLY A 803 -46.03 43.29 -4.20
N ASP A 804 -46.23 44.55 -3.85
CA ASP A 804 -47.50 45.10 -3.41
C ASP A 804 -47.76 46.42 -4.17
N GLU A 805 -48.97 46.59 -4.70
CA GLU A 805 -49.35 47.77 -5.47
C GLU A 805 -50.70 48.30 -4.99
N TRP A 806 -50.71 49.57 -4.62
CA TRP A 806 -51.86 50.27 -4.08
C TRP A 806 -52.18 51.44 -4.98
N SER A 807 -53.40 51.53 -5.47
CA SER A 807 -53.91 52.67 -6.21
C SER A 807 -55.10 53.28 -5.48
N TYR A 808 -55.07 54.60 -5.29
CA TYR A 808 -56.15 55.38 -4.68
C TYR A 808 -56.59 56.49 -5.63
N GLU A 809 -57.88 56.47 -5.98
CA GLU A 809 -58.48 57.52 -6.81
C GLU A 809 -59.13 58.58 -5.91
N HIS A 810 -58.65 59.82 -6.01
CA HIS A 810 -59.16 60.93 -5.21
C HIS A 810 -60.15 61.80 -6.00
N HIS A 811 -61.37 61.94 -5.49
CA HIS A 811 -62.41 62.80 -6.03
C HIS A 811 -62.88 63.83 -4.99
N SER A 812 -62.43 65.08 -5.10
CA SER A 812 -62.93 66.22 -4.32
C SER A 812 -63.98 67.04 -5.09
N MET A 813 -64.88 67.72 -4.37
CA MET A 813 -66.00 68.52 -4.90
C MET A 813 -65.59 69.85 -5.55
N SER A 814 -64.32 70.25 -5.50
CA SER A 814 -63.79 71.45 -6.17
C SER A 814 -62.83 71.07 -7.31
N GLN A 815 -62.53 71.99 -8.23
CA GLN A 815 -61.44 71.84 -9.22
C GLN A 815 -60.06 71.85 -8.54
N ASP A 816 -59.88 71.00 -7.53
CA ASP A 816 -58.66 70.95 -6.76
C ASP A 816 -57.56 70.31 -7.60
N SER A 817 -56.38 70.90 -7.54
CA SER A 817 -55.19 70.45 -8.27
C SER A 817 -54.76 69.01 -7.91
N LYS A 818 -55.36 68.47 -6.85
CA LYS A 818 -55.09 67.20 -6.17
C LYS A 818 -55.97 66.02 -6.60
N ASN A 819 -56.99 66.24 -7.43
CA ASN A 819 -57.81 65.16 -8.01
C ASN A 819 -57.02 64.35 -9.04
N GLY A 820 -57.02 63.02 -8.91
CA GLY A 820 -56.29 62.09 -9.76
C GLY A 820 -56.05 60.74 -9.07
N ILE A 821 -55.33 59.85 -9.77
CA ILE A 821 -54.97 58.52 -9.26
C ILE A 821 -53.58 58.62 -8.65
N TYR A 822 -53.49 58.36 -7.36
CA TYR A 822 -52.21 58.13 -6.68
C TYR A 822 -51.94 56.64 -6.63
N TRP A 823 -50.69 56.24 -6.81
CA TRP A 823 -50.31 54.84 -6.68
C TRP A 823 -48.97 54.70 -6.00
N VAL A 824 -48.81 53.60 -5.27
CA VAL A 824 -47.57 53.17 -4.64
C VAL A 824 -47.33 51.73 -4.99
N ARG A 825 -46.11 51.45 -5.42
CA ARG A 825 -45.62 50.11 -5.68
C ARG A 825 -44.43 49.85 -4.79
N SER A 826 -44.50 48.81 -3.99
CA SER A 826 -43.33 48.23 -3.34
C SER A 826 -42.99 46.90 -3.99
N HIS A 827 -41.70 46.60 -4.09
CA HIS A 827 -41.22 45.34 -4.59
C HIS A 827 -39.95 44.96 -3.83
N THR A 828 -39.98 43.83 -3.13
CA THR A 828 -38.82 43.27 -2.45
C THR A 828 -38.42 41.98 -3.12
N HIS A 829 -37.16 41.89 -3.50
CA HIS A 829 -36.58 40.74 -4.14
C HIS A 829 -35.26 40.38 -3.45
N ASN A 830 -35.24 39.23 -2.78
CA ASN A 830 -34.06 38.70 -2.13
C ASN A 830 -33.67 37.37 -2.79
N ASP A 831 -32.37 37.19 -2.98
CA ASP A 831 -31.77 35.97 -3.50
C ASP A 831 -30.82 35.37 -2.46
N LEU A 832 -30.90 34.06 -2.32
CA LEU A 832 -30.00 33.23 -1.53
C LEU A 832 -29.33 32.22 -2.46
N SER A 833 -28.00 32.24 -2.52
CA SER A 833 -27.20 31.34 -3.35
C SER A 833 -26.23 30.55 -2.48
N ILE A 834 -26.19 29.24 -2.72
CA ILE A 834 -25.41 28.27 -1.95
C ILE A 834 -24.61 27.41 -2.92
N PRO A 835 -23.28 27.40 -2.82
CA PRO A 835 -22.44 26.65 -3.75
C PRO A 835 -22.56 25.14 -3.52
N THR A 836 -22.86 24.40 -4.59
CA THR A 836 -22.82 22.93 -4.67
C THR A 836 -21.65 22.40 -5.50
N ALA A 837 -20.92 23.29 -6.20
CA ALA A 837 -19.66 22.94 -6.86
C ALA A 837 -18.45 23.05 -5.93
N PHE A 838 -17.50 22.15 -6.13
CA PHE A 838 -16.19 22.19 -5.49
C PHE A 838 -15.40 23.41 -5.96
N LYS A 839 -15.17 24.37 -5.07
CA LYS A 839 -14.21 25.47 -5.26
C LYS A 839 -13.20 25.44 -4.12
N HIS A 840 -11.92 25.39 -4.46
CA HIS A 840 -10.86 25.57 -3.48
C HIS A 840 -10.98 26.98 -2.86
N GLY A 841 -11.16 27.07 -1.53
CA GLY A 841 -11.12 28.37 -0.83
C GLY A 841 -12.28 28.75 0.08
N GLY A 842 -13.07 27.79 0.58
CA GLY A 842 -14.09 28.05 1.61
C GLY A 842 -15.51 28.06 1.07
N PHE A 843 -16.47 27.78 1.95
CA PHE A 843 -17.89 27.74 1.64
C PHE A 843 -18.50 29.12 1.89
N GLU A 844 -19.22 29.68 0.92
CA GLU A 844 -19.80 31.02 0.97
C GLU A 844 -21.33 30.99 0.74
N ILE A 845 -22.13 31.27 1.76
CA ILE A 845 -23.57 31.53 1.62
C ILE A 845 -23.74 32.99 1.21
N LYS A 846 -24.34 33.24 0.05
CA LYS A 846 -24.55 34.60 -0.47
C LYS A 846 -26.00 34.99 -0.32
N VAL A 847 -26.25 36.08 0.40
CA VAL A 847 -27.58 36.68 0.52
C VAL A 847 -27.50 38.07 -0.06
N LYS A 848 -28.29 38.34 -1.09
CA LYS A 848 -28.41 39.68 -1.69
C LYS A 848 -29.87 40.04 -1.81
N GLY A 849 -30.17 41.33 -1.84
CA GLY A 849 -31.55 41.76 -1.96
C GLY A 849 -31.69 43.17 -2.47
N THR A 850 -32.88 43.45 -2.97
CA THR A 850 -33.27 44.74 -3.52
C THR A 850 -34.70 45.06 -3.09
N VAL A 851 -34.90 46.29 -2.63
CA VAL A 851 -36.22 46.85 -2.31
C VAL A 851 -36.42 48.05 -3.21
N VAL A 852 -37.48 48.01 -3.99
CA VAL A 852 -37.92 49.11 -4.84
C VAL A 852 -39.19 49.69 -4.23
N LEU A 853 -39.18 50.97 -3.92
CA LEU A 853 -40.35 51.73 -3.52
C LEU A 853 -40.58 52.84 -4.54
N GLU A 854 -41.72 52.80 -5.19
CA GLU A 854 -42.12 53.75 -6.21
C GLU A 854 -43.46 54.36 -5.86
N ILE A 855 -43.58 55.68 -5.98
CA ILE A 855 -44.84 56.40 -5.82
C ILE A 855 -45.05 57.28 -7.04
N GLY A 856 -46.28 57.36 -7.51
CA GLY A 856 -46.64 58.22 -8.60
C GLY A 856 -48.06 58.74 -8.52
N PHE A 857 -48.33 59.67 -9.41
CA PHE A 857 -49.63 60.31 -9.56
C PHE A 857 -49.93 60.50 -11.04
N LYS A 858 -51.18 60.22 -11.41
CA LYS A 858 -51.65 60.32 -12.77
C LYS A 858 -52.99 61.05 -12.84
N LYS A 859 -53.05 62.09 -13.67
CA LYS A 859 -54.28 62.72 -14.14
C LYS A 859 -54.13 63.17 -15.60
N PRO A 860 -55.23 63.47 -16.32
CA PRO A 860 -55.13 64.00 -17.68
C PRO A 860 -54.22 65.24 -17.75
N GLY A 861 -53.14 65.17 -18.52
CA GLY A 861 -52.17 66.25 -18.71
C GLY A 861 -51.12 66.45 -17.60
N LYS A 862 -51.10 65.64 -16.54
CA LYS A 862 -50.06 65.69 -15.49
C LYS A 862 -49.78 64.30 -14.90
N GLU A 863 -48.56 63.83 -15.07
CA GLU A 863 -48.06 62.55 -14.55
C GLU A 863 -46.67 62.76 -13.94
N TRP A 864 -46.42 62.19 -12.77
CA TRP A 864 -45.10 62.18 -12.14
C TRP A 864 -44.90 60.89 -11.36
N SER A 865 -43.65 60.42 -11.27
CA SER A 865 -43.26 59.34 -10.37
C SER A 865 -41.88 59.55 -9.76
N THR A 866 -41.68 59.00 -8.58
CA THR A 866 -40.38 58.97 -7.90
C THR A 866 -40.12 57.56 -7.37
N LYS A 867 -38.88 57.09 -7.54
CA LYS A 867 -38.47 55.73 -7.25
C LYS A 867 -37.23 55.73 -6.36
N ALA A 868 -37.28 54.98 -5.27
CA ALA A 868 -36.14 54.68 -4.42
C ALA A 868 -35.82 53.18 -4.50
N VAL A 869 -34.54 52.85 -4.58
CA VAL A 869 -34.04 51.48 -4.63
C VAL A 869 -33.01 51.30 -3.52
N ALA A 870 -33.28 50.39 -2.58
CA ALA A 870 -32.30 49.92 -1.61
C ALA A 870 -31.72 48.59 -2.09
N SER A 871 -30.40 48.40 -2.00
CA SER A 871 -29.74 47.13 -2.33
C SER A 871 -28.70 46.74 -1.30
N TRP A 872 -28.54 45.43 -1.06
CA TRP A 872 -27.50 44.89 -0.16
C TRP A 872 -26.96 43.56 -0.68
N SER A 873 -25.76 43.19 -0.24
CA SER A 873 -25.14 41.90 -0.56
C SER A 873 -24.17 41.49 0.54
N THR A 874 -24.47 40.38 1.20
CA THR A 874 -23.72 39.85 2.33
C THR A 874 -23.35 38.39 2.09
N ILE A 875 -22.22 37.97 2.65
CA ILE A 875 -21.64 36.64 2.49
C ILE A 875 -21.30 36.09 3.86
N VAL A 876 -21.82 34.91 4.19
CA VAL A 876 -21.39 34.12 5.35
C VAL A 876 -20.47 33.01 4.86
N ALA A 877 -19.22 33.06 5.29
CA ALA A 877 -18.19 32.13 4.86
C ALA A 877 -17.72 31.22 5.99
N PHE A 878 -17.63 29.92 5.75
CA PHE A 878 -16.82 29.04 6.57
C PHE A 878 -15.36 29.12 6.13
N VAL A 879 -14.49 29.36 7.09
CA VAL A 879 -13.04 29.46 6.88
C VAL A 879 -12.37 28.42 7.75
N THR A 880 -11.52 27.58 7.16
CA THR A 880 -10.68 26.67 7.93
C THR A 880 -9.50 27.45 8.52
N GLU A 881 -9.43 27.52 9.85
CA GLU A 881 -8.41 28.27 10.60
C GLU A 881 -7.68 27.32 11.58
N GLY A 882 -6.37 27.14 11.40
CA GLY A 882 -5.58 26.27 12.27
C GLY A 882 -6.10 24.83 12.32
N SER A 883 -6.58 24.40 13.49
CA SER A 883 -7.09 23.05 13.75
C SER A 883 -8.61 22.91 13.63
N GLY A 884 -9.35 23.92 13.15
CA GLY A 884 -10.79 23.84 13.05
C GLY A 884 -11.44 24.81 12.09
N LEU A 885 -12.76 24.93 12.21
CA LEU A 885 -13.61 25.81 11.42
C LEU A 885 -13.84 27.14 12.14
N GLY A 886 -13.92 28.22 11.38
CA GLY A 886 -14.39 29.53 11.79
C GLY A 886 -15.49 30.03 10.84
N VAL A 887 -16.35 30.92 11.32
CA VAL A 887 -17.41 31.55 10.54
C VAL A 887 -17.12 33.04 10.42
N LYS A 888 -17.11 33.59 9.21
CA LYS A 888 -16.92 35.02 8.94
C LYS A 888 -18.09 35.57 8.16
N VAL A 889 -18.57 36.75 8.56
CA VAL A 889 -19.57 37.51 7.79
C VAL A 889 -18.85 38.68 7.12
N SER A 890 -19.02 38.81 5.80
CA SER A 890 -18.39 39.85 4.98
C SER A 890 -19.36 40.40 3.93
N GLY A 891 -19.03 41.53 3.29
CA GLY A 891 -19.87 42.19 2.28
C GLY A 891 -20.57 43.46 2.76
N GLU A 892 -21.42 44.00 1.90
CA GLU A 892 -22.24 45.19 2.16
C GLU A 892 -23.48 44.82 2.98
N THR A 893 -23.29 44.77 4.31
CA THR A 893 -24.39 44.49 5.24
C THR A 893 -25.34 45.68 5.44
N ARG A 894 -24.98 46.89 4.97
CA ARG A 894 -25.84 48.08 5.10
C ARG A 894 -26.56 48.32 3.76
N PRO A 895 -27.89 48.45 3.74
CA PRO A 895 -28.61 48.78 2.51
C PRO A 895 -28.12 50.10 1.90
N VAL A 896 -27.69 50.08 0.64
CA VAL A 896 -27.33 51.26 -0.14
C VAL A 896 -28.56 51.76 -0.86
N ILE A 897 -28.97 53.00 -0.62
CA ILE A 897 -30.22 53.57 -1.15
C ILE A 897 -29.91 54.59 -2.24
N ASN A 898 -30.47 54.37 -3.43
CA ASN A 898 -30.39 55.25 -4.58
C ASN A 898 -31.78 55.75 -4.97
N THR A 899 -31.92 57.03 -5.34
CA THR A 899 -33.18 57.64 -5.77
C THR A 899 -33.12 58.10 -7.22
N THR A 900 -34.23 57.91 -7.94
CA THR A 900 -34.40 58.35 -9.34
C THR A 900 -35.76 59.02 -9.49
N HIS A 901 -35.79 60.13 -10.23
CA HIS A 901 -37.00 60.93 -10.46
C HIS A 901 -37.36 60.88 -11.95
N VAL A 902 -38.63 60.60 -12.29
CA VAL A 902 -39.14 60.63 -13.66
C VAL A 902 -40.14 61.79 -13.76
N HIS A 903 -39.76 62.81 -14.54
CA HIS A 903 -40.38 64.15 -14.70
C HIS A 903 -40.10 65.16 -13.57
N SER A 904 -38.98 65.88 -13.70
CA SER A 904 -38.47 66.87 -12.74
C SER A 904 -39.29 68.16 -12.62
N GLU A 905 -40.16 68.48 -13.59
CA GLU A 905 -40.85 69.77 -13.67
C GLU A 905 -42.06 69.90 -12.71
N PHE A 906 -42.53 68.79 -12.12
CA PHE A 906 -43.72 68.77 -11.25
C PHE A 906 -43.52 68.02 -9.92
N ILE A 907 -42.26 67.85 -9.47
CA ILE A 907 -41.97 67.15 -8.21
C ILE A 907 -42.63 67.88 -7.04
N ASN A 908 -43.56 67.21 -6.36
CA ASN A 908 -44.04 67.66 -5.08
C ASN A 908 -42.96 67.37 -4.03
N THR A 909 -42.41 68.44 -3.44
CA THR A 909 -41.28 68.42 -2.48
C THR A 909 -41.54 67.61 -1.21
N ARG A 910 -42.79 67.18 -0.95
CA ARG A 910 -43.14 66.29 0.17
C ARG A 910 -42.87 64.80 -0.13
N PHE A 911 -42.84 64.39 -1.40
CA PHE A 911 -42.56 62.99 -1.79
C PHE A 911 -41.08 62.70 -2.04
N THR A 912 -40.21 63.71 -1.93
CA THR A 912 -38.74 63.60 -1.95
C THR A 912 -38.16 62.84 -0.75
N ALA A 913 -38.99 62.41 0.20
CA ALA A 913 -38.59 61.69 1.41
C ALA A 913 -38.58 60.16 1.28
N LEU A 914 -38.78 59.57 0.09
CA LEU A 914 -38.75 58.10 -0.07
C LEU A 914 -37.43 57.47 0.44
N GLN A 915 -36.30 58.13 0.21
CA GLN A 915 -35.02 57.70 0.76
C GLN A 915 -35.08 57.64 2.30
N LYS A 916 -35.53 58.73 2.93
CA LYS A 916 -35.67 58.82 4.38
C LYS A 916 -36.65 57.78 4.93
N LEU A 917 -37.71 57.47 4.18
CA LEU A 917 -38.71 56.48 4.54
C LEU A 917 -38.11 55.06 4.52
N LEU A 918 -37.34 54.72 3.48
CA LEU A 918 -36.56 53.47 3.44
C LEU A 918 -35.49 53.42 4.54
N GLU A 919 -34.76 54.53 4.79
CA GLU A 919 -33.77 54.63 5.88
C GLU A 919 -34.41 54.47 7.28
N THR A 920 -35.69 54.84 7.43
CA THR A 920 -36.41 54.74 8.71
C THR A 920 -36.88 53.32 9.00
N HIS A 921 -37.34 52.58 7.97
CA HIS A 921 -37.95 51.26 8.15
C HIS A 921 -37.04 50.08 7.82
N LEU A 922 -36.07 50.23 6.92
CA LEU A 922 -35.10 49.17 6.67
C LEU A 922 -34.09 49.08 7.82
N PRO A 923 -33.59 47.88 8.13
CA PRO A 923 -32.59 47.73 9.16
C PRO A 923 -31.29 48.45 8.78
N SER A 924 -30.67 49.13 9.76
CA SER A 924 -29.38 49.81 9.57
C SER A 924 -28.24 48.85 9.16
N LYS A 925 -28.41 47.56 9.45
CA LYS A 925 -27.55 46.44 9.06
C LYS A 925 -28.41 45.19 8.90
N ILE A 926 -28.23 44.44 7.82
CA ILE A 926 -28.79 43.09 7.65
C ILE A 926 -28.19 42.20 8.74
N ASP A 927 -29.04 41.77 9.66
CA ASP A 927 -28.62 40.99 10.82
C ASP A 927 -28.50 39.51 10.45
N LEU A 928 -27.28 39.00 10.55
CA LEU A 928 -26.93 37.58 10.38
C LEU A 928 -26.23 37.04 11.62
N VAL A 929 -26.35 37.71 12.77
CA VAL A 929 -25.70 37.30 14.03
C VAL A 929 -26.22 35.94 14.46
N GLU A 930 -27.54 35.76 14.50
CA GLU A 930 -28.15 34.47 14.86
C GLU A 930 -27.68 33.33 13.95
N LEU A 931 -27.57 33.59 12.65
CA LEU A 931 -27.02 32.62 11.70
C LEU A 931 -25.55 32.30 12.03
N SER A 932 -24.72 33.33 12.22
CA SER A 932 -23.32 33.14 12.56
C SER A 932 -23.15 32.36 13.87
N GLU A 933 -23.96 32.64 14.88
CA GLU A 933 -23.94 31.97 16.18
C GLU A 933 -24.38 30.50 16.07
N GLU A 934 -25.43 30.21 15.30
CA GLU A 934 -25.90 28.84 15.04
C GLU A 934 -24.80 28.02 14.34
N LEU A 935 -24.18 28.56 13.29
CA LEU A 935 -23.12 27.87 12.55
C LEU A 935 -21.87 27.69 13.42
N GLN A 936 -21.51 28.70 14.23
CA GLN A 936 -20.39 28.59 15.16
C GLN A 936 -20.64 27.53 16.23
N THR A 937 -21.82 27.53 16.84
CA THR A 937 -22.18 26.58 17.91
C THR A 937 -22.25 25.14 17.42
N SER A 938 -22.67 24.97 16.16
CA SER A 938 -22.87 23.65 15.54
C SER A 938 -21.59 23.00 15.01
N PHE A 939 -20.68 23.79 14.42
CA PHE A 939 -19.56 23.25 13.65
C PHE A 939 -18.17 23.72 14.10
N CYS A 940 -18.07 24.77 14.91
CA CYS A 940 -16.77 25.27 15.37
C CYS A 940 -16.38 24.63 16.71
N GLY A 941 -15.09 24.36 16.89
CA GLY A 941 -14.53 23.71 18.08
C GLY A 941 -14.57 22.19 17.99
N ASP A 942 -14.79 21.53 19.14
CA ASP A 942 -14.90 20.07 19.23
C ASP A 942 -16.16 19.57 18.52
N TRP A 943 -16.00 18.57 17.68
CA TRP A 943 -17.08 17.83 17.06
C TRP A 943 -17.76 16.93 18.09
N LYS A 944 -18.99 17.27 18.47
CA LYS A 944 -19.65 16.72 19.67
C LYS A 944 -20.35 15.39 19.47
N PHE A 945 -20.38 14.85 18.25
CA PHE A 945 -21.20 13.70 17.87
C PHE A 945 -20.40 12.42 17.60
N CYS A 946 -19.06 12.49 17.58
CA CYS A 946 -18.20 11.32 17.51
C CYS A 946 -16.79 11.66 18.01
N TYR A 947 -16.28 10.86 18.95
CA TYR A 947 -15.01 11.09 19.62
C TYR A 947 -14.03 9.93 19.36
N PRO A 948 -12.83 10.18 18.81
CA PRO A 948 -11.80 9.15 18.62
C PRO A 948 -11.11 8.82 19.96
N GLY A 949 -11.34 7.62 20.48
CA GLY A 949 -10.86 7.21 21.80
C GLY A 949 -11.31 8.16 22.91
N LEU A 950 -10.35 8.88 23.50
CA LEU A 950 -10.57 9.92 24.53
C LEU A 950 -10.42 11.36 24.01
N ALA A 951 -10.15 11.53 22.71
CA ALA A 951 -9.94 12.83 22.08
C ALA A 951 -11.21 13.33 21.37
N ALA A 952 -11.13 14.51 20.75
CA ALA A 952 -12.18 15.08 19.93
C ALA A 952 -11.69 15.34 18.50
N TYR A 953 -12.61 15.32 17.54
CA TYR A 953 -12.36 15.83 16.20
C TYR A 953 -12.69 17.33 16.13
N GLY A 954 -12.13 18.02 15.15
CA GLY A 954 -12.59 19.29 14.64
C GLY A 954 -12.96 19.14 13.15
N LEU A 955 -13.87 19.99 12.69
CA LEU A 955 -14.31 19.99 11.29
C LEU A 955 -13.48 20.96 10.46
N VAL A 956 -13.14 20.57 9.23
CA VAL A 956 -12.41 21.39 8.25
C VAL A 956 -12.94 21.18 6.83
N ASN A 957 -12.54 22.04 5.88
CA ASN A 957 -12.86 21.91 4.45
C ASN A 957 -14.35 21.63 4.13
N PRO A 958 -15.26 22.53 4.50
CA PRO A 958 -16.69 22.36 4.22
C PRO A 958 -16.97 22.33 2.72
N CYS A 959 -17.82 21.42 2.27
CA CYS A 959 -18.35 21.38 0.91
C CYS A 959 -19.77 20.80 0.87
N PHE A 960 -20.48 21.03 -0.23
CA PHE A 960 -21.76 20.38 -0.50
C PHE A 960 -21.58 19.28 -1.54
N ASN A 961 -22.30 18.17 -1.39
CA ASN A 961 -22.47 17.25 -2.51
C ASN A 961 -23.51 17.81 -3.50
N ARG A 962 -23.67 17.17 -4.66
CA ARG A 962 -24.66 17.58 -5.69
C ARG A 962 -26.10 17.57 -5.20
N ARG A 963 -26.41 16.92 -4.09
CA ARG A 963 -27.77 16.85 -3.52
C ARG A 963 -28.04 17.93 -2.48
N GLY A 964 -27.02 18.72 -2.13
CA GLY A 964 -27.12 19.76 -1.13
C GLY A 964 -26.93 19.26 0.31
N ASP A 965 -26.35 18.08 0.50
CA ASP A 965 -25.90 17.62 1.82
C ASP A 965 -24.55 18.29 2.15
N ILE A 966 -24.39 18.72 3.40
CA ILE A 966 -23.16 19.39 3.86
C ILE A 966 -22.14 18.36 4.35
N MET A 967 -20.92 18.46 3.84
CA MET A 967 -19.80 17.56 4.14
C MET A 967 -18.63 18.33 4.75
N PHE A 968 -17.94 17.70 5.68
CA PHE A 968 -16.70 18.21 6.28
C PHE A 968 -15.65 17.11 6.38
N ASP A 969 -14.38 17.49 6.27
CA ASP A 969 -13.26 16.63 6.62
C ASP A 969 -13.04 16.63 8.14
N LEU A 970 -12.63 15.48 8.68
CA LEU A 970 -12.29 15.32 10.08
C LEU A 970 -10.79 15.58 10.30
N ARG A 971 -10.46 16.28 11.38
CA ARG A 971 -9.08 16.48 11.84
C ARG A 971 -9.02 16.31 13.36
N PRO A 972 -7.97 15.71 13.94
CA PRO A 972 -7.83 15.65 15.39
C PRO A 972 -7.77 17.06 16.01
N HIS A 973 -8.61 17.32 17.00
CA HIS A 973 -8.61 18.58 17.74
C HIS A 973 -7.62 18.50 18.92
N GLY A 974 -6.83 19.56 19.13
CA GLY A 974 -5.89 19.64 20.26
C GLY A 974 -4.58 18.85 20.12
N PHE A 975 -4.38 18.05 19.06
CA PHE A 975 -3.10 17.41 18.77
C PHE A 975 -2.16 18.39 18.06
N ASN A 976 -1.26 19.01 18.81
CA ASN A 976 -0.07 19.62 18.20
C ASN A 976 0.85 18.49 17.72
N LEU A 977 0.70 18.06 16.47
CA LEU A 977 1.70 17.28 15.73
C LEU A 977 2.93 18.16 15.44
N ALA A 978 3.58 18.69 16.47
CA ALA A 978 4.95 19.11 16.36
C ALA A 978 5.79 17.83 16.33
N ARG A 979 6.09 17.32 15.13
CA ARG A 979 7.20 16.37 14.95
C ARG A 979 8.40 16.96 15.69
N PRO A 980 8.98 16.29 16.70
CA PRO A 980 10.19 16.79 17.32
C PRO A 980 11.26 16.79 16.24
N THR A 981 11.73 17.99 15.87
CA THR A 981 13.01 18.14 15.17
C THR A 981 14.05 17.39 16.00
N ILE A 982 14.67 16.39 15.40
CA ILE A 982 15.75 15.60 15.98
C ILE A 982 16.72 16.57 16.66
N ALA A 983 16.76 16.49 18.00
CA ALA A 983 17.59 17.34 18.82
C ALA A 983 19.05 17.09 18.45
N GLY A 984 19.75 18.18 18.12
CA GLY A 984 21.16 18.16 17.80
C GLY A 984 22.01 17.57 18.92
N ARG A 985 23.13 17.00 18.49
CA ARG A 985 24.27 16.53 19.30
C ARG A 985 24.52 17.41 20.55
N PRO A 986 24.91 16.80 21.68
CA PRO A 986 25.21 17.54 22.89
C PRO A 986 26.40 18.48 22.66
N ALA A 987 26.18 19.75 23.01
CA ALA A 987 27.19 20.79 23.01
C ALA A 987 28.25 20.51 24.08
N GLY A 988 29.52 20.48 23.65
CA GLY A 988 30.68 20.58 24.51
C GLY A 988 31.67 21.58 23.91
N VAL A 989 32.17 22.46 24.77
CA VAL A 989 33.26 23.44 24.60
C VAL A 989 32.82 24.89 24.30
N PRO A 990 33.12 25.85 25.22
CA PRO A 990 32.72 27.24 25.12
C PRO A 990 33.76 28.07 24.35
N THR A 991 33.33 28.94 23.45
CA THR A 991 34.14 30.09 23.03
C THR A 991 33.31 31.38 23.02
N SER A 992 33.98 32.42 23.49
CA SER A 992 33.55 33.73 23.96
C SER A 992 32.84 34.64 22.94
N PRO A 993 32.06 35.65 23.41
CA PRO A 993 31.34 36.58 22.57
C PRO A 993 32.24 37.71 22.07
N ARG A 994 32.17 38.02 20.78
CA ARG A 994 32.67 39.30 20.24
C ARG A 994 31.59 40.04 19.49
N SER A 995 31.44 41.27 19.93
CA SER A 995 30.53 42.34 19.52
C SER A 995 30.68 42.79 18.06
N ARG A 996 29.52 43.09 17.43
CA ARG A 996 29.09 44.29 16.63
C ARG A 996 30.17 45.15 15.89
N PRO A 997 29.87 45.95 14.83
CA PRO A 997 28.55 46.48 14.39
C PRO A 997 28.32 46.69 12.85
N ASN A 998 27.09 47.15 12.55
CA ASN A 998 26.61 47.92 11.39
C ASN A 998 27.61 48.89 10.69
N SER A 999 27.50 49.06 9.36
CA SER A 999 26.91 50.25 8.67
C SER A 999 27.33 50.44 7.18
N ARG A 1000 26.30 50.65 6.31
CA ARG A 1000 26.09 51.47 5.07
C ARG A 1000 27.25 52.32 4.45
N PRO A 1001 27.09 53.02 3.28
CA PRO A 1001 26.47 52.75 1.95
C PRO A 1001 27.27 53.37 0.72
N MET A 1002 26.68 53.29 -0.50
CA MET A 1002 26.76 54.21 -1.68
C MET A 1002 27.99 54.30 -2.62
N SER A 1003 27.76 54.11 -3.95
CA SER A 1003 27.81 55.16 -5.02
C SER A 1003 28.49 54.80 -6.38
N ARG A 1004 27.70 54.95 -7.47
CA ARG A 1004 27.93 55.51 -8.84
C ARG A 1004 28.99 55.00 -9.87
N VAL A 1005 28.48 54.52 -11.03
CA VAL A 1005 28.62 54.86 -12.51
C VAL A 1005 29.92 55.56 -13.03
N PRO A 1006 30.37 55.52 -14.34
CA PRO A 1006 29.58 55.28 -15.58
C PRO A 1006 30.25 54.67 -16.88
N SER A 1007 29.39 54.57 -17.93
CA SER A 1007 29.64 54.75 -19.40
C SER A 1007 29.78 53.48 -20.28
N SER A 1008 28.80 53.18 -21.16
CA SER A 1008 28.64 53.56 -22.60
C SER A 1008 28.97 52.32 -23.48
N SER A 1009 28.41 52.00 -24.65
CA SER A 1009 27.51 52.64 -25.61
C SER A 1009 27.10 51.63 -26.72
N PHE A 1010 26.09 52.01 -27.53
CA PHE A 1010 25.68 51.52 -28.87
C PHE A 1010 24.77 50.28 -29.05
N GLY A 1011 23.53 50.57 -29.52
CA GLY A 1011 22.65 49.67 -30.30
C GLY A 1011 23.08 49.58 -31.78
N PRO A 1012 22.23 49.23 -32.79
CA PRO A 1012 20.75 49.32 -32.89
C PRO A 1012 20.04 47.98 -33.25
N LYS A 1013 18.79 47.70 -32.85
CA LYS A 1013 17.45 48.04 -33.43
C LYS A 1013 17.16 47.56 -34.88
N SER A 1014 16.34 46.49 -34.98
CA SER A 1014 15.03 46.31 -35.71
C SER A 1014 14.94 46.66 -37.23
N PRO A 1015 13.92 46.25 -38.05
CA PRO A 1015 12.54 45.85 -37.67
C PRO A 1015 11.73 44.88 -38.60
N LEU A 1016 10.50 44.54 -38.13
CA LEU A 1016 9.20 44.41 -38.83
C LEU A 1016 8.89 43.32 -39.91
N SER A 1017 7.72 42.69 -39.71
CA SER A 1017 6.87 41.73 -40.45
C SER A 1017 6.49 42.14 -41.91
N PRO A 1018 5.57 41.49 -42.69
CA PRO A 1018 4.70 40.30 -42.49
C PRO A 1018 4.52 39.35 -43.74
N ALA A 1019 3.63 38.36 -43.61
CA ALA A 1019 2.62 37.90 -44.61
C ALA A 1019 2.71 36.49 -45.26
N THR A 1020 1.50 35.92 -45.38
CA THR A 1020 0.92 35.07 -46.46
C THR A 1020 1.05 33.52 -46.48
N ARG A 1021 -0.13 32.89 -46.29
CA ARG A 1021 -0.64 31.57 -46.77
C ARG A 1021 -0.44 31.36 -48.29
N PRO A 1022 -0.50 30.14 -48.91
CA PRO A 1022 -1.68 29.24 -48.88
C PRO A 1022 -1.53 27.70 -49.09
N ILE A 1023 -2.55 26.97 -48.61
CA ILE A 1023 -3.38 25.90 -49.24
C ILE A 1023 -2.72 24.94 -50.27
N SER A 1024 -2.74 23.61 -50.01
CA SER A 1024 -3.64 22.64 -50.70
C SER A 1024 -3.32 21.16 -50.40
N LYS A 1025 -4.40 20.41 -50.10
CA LYS A 1025 -4.83 19.07 -50.61
C LYS A 1025 -3.82 17.92 -50.67
N SER A 1026 -4.13 16.63 -50.50
CA SER A 1026 -5.30 15.79 -50.16
C SER A 1026 -4.92 14.38 -50.66
N ARG A 1027 -5.56 13.32 -50.10
CA ARG A 1027 -5.65 11.91 -50.55
C ARG A 1027 -4.76 10.96 -49.73
N SER A 1028 -5.22 9.93 -49.03
CA SER A 1028 -6.41 9.04 -49.01
C SER A 1028 -5.84 7.62 -48.88
N GLY A 1029 -6.39 6.79 -47.99
CA GLY A 1029 -5.97 5.38 -47.88
C GLY A 1029 -6.50 4.72 -46.60
N VAL A 1030 -7.82 4.54 -46.49
CA VAL A 1030 -8.51 3.24 -46.42
C VAL A 1030 -8.50 2.59 -45.01
N PHE A 1031 -9.66 2.68 -44.37
CA PHE A 1031 -10.13 1.80 -43.31
C PHE A 1031 -10.44 0.41 -43.90
N VAL A 1032 -9.99 -0.65 -43.24
CA VAL A 1032 -10.55 -2.00 -43.39
C VAL A 1032 -11.13 -2.42 -42.04
N VAL A 1033 -12.46 -2.51 -42.02
CA VAL A 1033 -13.26 -3.19 -41.01
C VAL A 1033 -13.47 -4.62 -41.51
N LEU A 1034 -13.21 -5.62 -40.68
CA LEU A 1034 -13.65 -6.99 -40.95
C LEU A 1034 -14.13 -7.63 -39.64
N CYS A 1035 -15.45 -7.80 -39.57
CA CYS A 1035 -16.15 -8.66 -38.62
C CYS A 1035 -15.82 -10.14 -38.91
N PHE A 1036 -15.73 -10.95 -37.86
CA PHE A 1036 -16.21 -12.33 -37.89
C PHE A 1036 -16.90 -12.67 -36.57
N LEU A 1037 -18.21 -12.89 -36.67
CA LEU A 1037 -18.99 -13.77 -35.81
C LEU A 1037 -18.64 -15.22 -36.17
N THR A 1038 -18.47 -16.09 -35.18
CA THR A 1038 -19.20 -17.37 -35.09
C THR A 1038 -18.96 -18.05 -33.74
N SER A 1039 -20.08 -18.37 -33.10
CA SER A 1039 -20.30 -19.35 -32.04
C SER A 1039 -19.80 -20.76 -32.40
N TYR A 1040 -19.35 -21.53 -31.40
CA TYR A 1040 -19.73 -22.94 -31.24
C TYR A 1040 -19.62 -23.38 -29.78
N SER A 1041 -20.68 -24.03 -29.32
CA SER A 1041 -20.82 -24.72 -28.04
C SER A 1041 -20.15 -26.10 -28.06
N ARG A 1042 -19.43 -26.45 -27.00
CA ARG A 1042 -19.70 -27.64 -26.18
C ARG A 1042 -18.96 -27.53 -24.85
#